data_AF-D2R8I6-F1
#
_entry.id   AF-D2R8I6-F1
#
_cell.length_a   1.000
_cell.length_b   1.000
_cell.length_c   1.000
_cell.angle_alpha   90.00
_cell.angle_beta   90.00
_cell.angle_gamma   90.00
#
_symmetry.space_group_name_H-M   'P 1'
#
loop_
_entity.id
_entity.type
_entity.pdbx_description
1 polymer ?
#
loop_
_entity_poly.entity_id
_entity_poly.type
_entity_poly.pdbx_seq_one_letter_code
_entity_poly.pdbx_strand_id
1 'polypeptide(L)'
;MAMVNGMTIRVARVLAMHRTLLNLLLTLALVGGSFGTANAVEAVKSSQPGDKMPEFSLGDYQGKVWPAPELHGEKGTIVVFIGTECPLMLQYASTLESLHKKYSDKGLKLVAVASNQQDSLTELSAFARQHKLTFPILKDPGNKVADEFKAERTPEVFLLNASRTLVYRGRIDDQYTYGRARPEVKENYLVNAIEAMLVGQPPKVGTTDVVGCHIGRVLRGTGDQSVTYSKQISRILQDKCVNCHRPGEIGPFALTSYSETVGWAAMIDEVVSENRMPPWHANPKHGSFRNDTRLSDAEKSQIHQWVEAGAPEGDPADLPPPKQYETGWQIGKPDLVIEMATKPYAVPAKGEVKYQYFIVDPKFTEDKWISAAECRPGNRAVVHHIIVGLVLGDGSRLSGGQHSEWLTATAPGARPLMLPEGLAKKIPAGAKLVFQMHYTPNGTATEDLSSVGLKFADPKTVRKEVATDKAATRRLQIPPHDDNYHTVAEQTIARDIQMLAMFPHMHLRGKAFRYTARYPDGEEEILLDVPNYDFAWQNSYEFTEPKLLPKGTKLVCDAWYNNSESNLANPDPSATVGWGDQTWEEMMIGYYDAVWADQDLLQENGRAEGARTSLFIARTLAGETKLPAELLIACESALDQPEALQALGAELRKVLPQLDRVCVTSVDGKKVVVKHCVQDPLYEGAVGGVGKGIDAAWSKLGSLIEAKKPTVYSSLVDESGFDLKHMAKAYRSSVHVPVKIGETPSTINFWSAESDAFPEEAVALIEKIAAALAK
;
A
#
# COMPACT_ATOMS: atom_id res chain seq x y z
N MET A 1 29.85 45.46 47.63
CA MET A 1 29.77 44.85 48.97
C MET A 1 28.65 43.82 48.95
N ALA A 2 28.84 42.52 49.06
CA ALA A 2 30.02 41.68 49.12
C ALA A 2 29.64 40.34 48.45
N MET A 3 30.43 39.93 47.47
CA MET A 3 30.53 38.55 47.01
C MET A 3 31.31 37.75 48.05
N VAL A 4 30.92 36.50 48.28
CA VAL A 4 31.73 35.27 48.42
C VAL A 4 30.89 34.28 49.22
N ASN A 5 30.43 33.22 48.56
CA ASN A 5 30.35 31.88 49.14
C ASN A 5 30.10 30.86 48.03
N GLY A 6 31.21 30.46 47.40
CA GLY A 6 31.34 29.26 46.60
C GLY A 6 32.36 28.33 47.26
N MET A 7 32.22 27.02 46.99
CA MET A 7 33.19 25.95 47.24
C MET A 7 33.41 25.50 48.68
N THR A 8 32.57 24.59 49.18
CA THR A 8 33.01 23.45 50.02
C THR A 8 31.96 22.32 50.11
N ILE A 9 31.43 21.85 48.97
CA ILE A 9 30.62 20.61 48.93
C ILE A 9 31.04 19.75 47.72
N ARG A 10 32.28 19.29 47.71
CA ARG A 10 32.76 18.20 46.84
C ARG A 10 34.02 17.56 47.44
N VAL A 11 33.88 16.75 48.50
CA VAL A 11 34.82 15.65 48.87
C VAL A 11 34.13 14.58 49.75
N ALA A 12 33.05 14.88 50.48
CA ALA A 12 32.54 13.96 51.52
C ALA A 12 31.46 12.90 51.12
N ARG A 13 31.16 12.68 49.82
CA ARG A 13 30.13 11.70 49.40
C ARG A 13 30.65 10.45 48.66
N VAL A 14 31.96 10.32 48.45
CA VAL A 14 32.54 9.16 47.74
C VAL A 14 33.00 8.03 48.68
N LEU A 15 33.10 8.27 50.00
CA LEU A 15 33.63 7.28 50.96
C LEU A 15 32.58 6.49 51.76
N ALA A 16 31.27 6.74 51.58
CA ALA A 16 30.21 6.04 52.31
C ALA A 16 29.53 4.90 51.53
N MET A 17 29.74 4.78 50.20
CA MET A 17 29.12 3.73 49.37
C MET A 17 29.97 2.44 49.21
N HIS A 18 31.20 2.40 49.73
CA HIS A 18 32.08 1.21 49.60
C HIS A 18 32.09 0.29 50.82
N ARG A 19 31.37 0.61 51.91
CA ARG A 19 31.28 -0.24 53.10
C ARG A 19 30.00 -1.08 53.21
N THR A 20 28.97 -0.78 52.42
CA THR A 20 27.70 -1.51 52.43
C THR A 20 27.63 -2.64 51.39
N LEU A 21 28.50 -2.61 50.35
CA LEU A 21 28.56 -3.68 49.34
C LEU A 21 29.40 -4.91 49.77
N LEU A 22 30.34 -4.76 50.71
CA LEU A 22 31.22 -5.86 51.10
C LEU A 22 30.59 -6.85 52.11
N ASN A 23 29.56 -6.42 52.86
CA ASN A 23 28.88 -7.28 53.85
C ASN A 23 27.68 -8.06 53.28
N LEU A 24 27.19 -7.71 52.09
CA LEU A 24 26.13 -8.47 51.40
C LEU A 24 26.70 -9.63 50.56
N LEU A 25 27.99 -9.57 50.20
CA LEU A 25 28.68 -10.61 49.44
C LEU A 25 29.20 -11.78 50.31
N LEU A 26 29.18 -11.66 51.65
CA LEU A 26 29.68 -12.68 52.57
C LEU A 26 28.59 -13.51 53.30
N THR A 27 27.31 -13.20 53.10
CA THR A 27 26.18 -13.90 53.75
C THR A 27 25.39 -14.84 52.84
N LEU A 28 25.70 -14.91 51.53
CA LEU A 28 25.12 -15.90 50.61
C LEU A 28 25.98 -17.15 50.38
N ALA A 29 27.04 -17.35 51.17
CA ALA A 29 27.95 -18.50 51.04
C ALA A 29 27.65 -19.66 52.02
N LEU A 30 26.63 -19.57 52.87
CA LEU A 30 26.41 -20.53 53.98
C LEU A 30 24.93 -20.84 54.24
N VAL A 31 24.18 -21.25 53.21
CA VAL A 31 22.99 -22.12 53.36
C VAL A 31 23.01 -23.15 52.24
N GLY A 32 23.99 -24.05 52.30
CA GLY A 32 24.03 -25.26 51.48
C GLY A 32 23.13 -26.31 52.12
N GLY A 33 21.90 -26.44 51.62
CA GLY A 33 20.94 -27.45 52.06
C GLY A 33 19.95 -27.78 50.95
N SER A 34 20.23 -28.86 50.24
CA SER A 34 19.28 -29.69 49.48
C SER A 34 18.38 -29.00 48.45
N PHE A 35 18.94 -28.63 47.30
CA PHE A 35 18.18 -28.56 46.05
C PHE A 35 18.56 -29.75 45.18
N GLY A 36 17.54 -30.52 44.79
CA GLY A 36 17.69 -31.69 43.93
C GLY A 36 18.46 -31.35 42.65
N THR A 37 19.22 -32.32 42.18
CA THR A 37 19.90 -32.28 40.88
C THR A 37 18.85 -32.05 39.79
N ALA A 38 18.64 -30.79 39.42
CA ALA A 38 18.08 -30.47 38.12
C ALA A 38 19.03 -31.10 37.10
N ASN A 39 18.54 -32.10 36.36
CA ASN A 39 19.24 -32.62 35.20
C ASN A 39 19.48 -31.41 34.28
N ALA A 40 20.73 -30.97 34.21
CA ALA A 40 21.17 -30.10 33.13
C ALA A 40 20.86 -30.86 31.85
N VAL A 41 19.93 -30.35 31.05
CA VAL A 41 19.73 -30.81 29.68
C VAL A 41 21.07 -30.58 28.99
N GLU A 42 21.82 -31.65 28.77
CA GLU A 42 23.07 -31.59 28.02
C GLU A 42 22.74 -30.99 26.65
N ALA A 43 23.25 -29.79 26.37
CA ALA A 43 23.15 -29.20 25.05
C ALA A 43 23.74 -30.20 24.05
N VAL A 44 22.90 -30.71 23.14
CA VAL A 44 23.33 -31.66 22.11
C VAL A 44 24.42 -30.97 21.30
N LYS A 45 25.67 -31.45 21.41
CA LYS A 45 26.79 -30.90 20.65
C LYS A 45 26.52 -31.08 19.16
N SER A 46 26.55 -29.98 18.41
CA SER A 46 26.44 -29.97 16.96
C SER A 46 27.67 -30.65 16.33
N SER A 47 27.49 -31.41 15.24
CA SER A 47 28.59 -32.04 14.51
C SER A 47 29.61 -31.00 14.02
N GLN A 48 30.90 -31.29 14.22
CA GLN A 48 32.03 -30.42 13.93
C GLN A 48 32.98 -31.04 12.90
N PRO A 49 33.71 -30.23 12.12
CA PRO A 49 34.80 -30.72 11.29
C PRO A 49 35.78 -31.59 12.10
N GLY A 50 36.09 -32.77 11.59
CA GLY A 50 36.85 -33.84 12.26
C GLY A 50 36.00 -35.01 12.76
N ASP A 51 34.68 -34.82 12.92
CA ASP A 51 33.78 -35.89 13.34
C ASP A 51 33.62 -36.96 12.27
N LYS A 52 33.48 -38.22 12.71
CA LYS A 52 33.14 -39.34 11.82
C LYS A 52 31.63 -39.39 11.65
N MET A 53 31.15 -39.21 10.42
CA MET A 53 29.72 -39.19 10.14
C MET A 53 29.15 -40.60 9.93
N PRO A 54 27.90 -40.86 10.37
CA PRO A 54 27.26 -42.16 10.25
C PRO A 54 27.02 -42.54 8.78
N GLU A 55 26.94 -43.84 8.54
CA GLU A 55 26.48 -44.37 7.25
C GLU A 55 24.96 -44.44 7.27
N PHE A 56 24.34 -44.15 6.14
CA PHE A 56 22.89 -44.22 6.00
C PHE A 56 22.51 -44.82 4.64
N SER A 57 21.28 -45.32 4.55
CA SER A 57 20.68 -45.82 3.32
C SER A 57 19.23 -45.36 3.28
N LEU A 58 18.82 -44.77 2.16
CA LEU A 58 17.51 -44.15 2.01
C LEU A 58 16.95 -44.41 0.62
N GLY A 59 15.61 -44.35 0.51
CA GLY A 59 14.93 -44.34 -0.78
C GLY A 59 14.92 -42.93 -1.38
N ASP A 60 15.02 -42.84 -2.71
CA ASP A 60 14.75 -41.61 -3.44
C ASP A 60 13.27 -41.44 -3.80
N TYR A 61 12.92 -40.28 -4.36
CA TYR A 61 11.56 -39.97 -4.81
C TYR A 61 11.06 -40.85 -5.98
N GLN A 62 11.94 -41.64 -6.60
CA GLN A 62 11.60 -42.60 -7.67
C GLN A 62 11.44 -44.02 -7.13
N GLY A 63 11.60 -44.22 -5.82
CA GLY A 63 11.53 -45.52 -5.17
C GLY A 63 12.80 -46.36 -5.27
N LYS A 64 13.91 -45.82 -5.82
CA LYS A 64 15.21 -46.50 -5.78
C LYS A 64 15.79 -46.38 -4.37
N VAL A 65 16.14 -47.52 -3.78
CA VAL A 65 16.89 -47.55 -2.52
C VAL A 65 18.38 -47.38 -2.82
N TRP A 66 19.01 -46.43 -2.16
CA TRP A 66 20.43 -46.15 -2.26
C TRP A 66 21.17 -46.68 -1.03
N PRO A 67 21.96 -47.76 -1.16
CA PRO A 67 22.77 -48.26 -0.06
C PRO A 67 23.96 -47.33 0.21
N ALA A 68 24.46 -47.32 1.45
CA ALA A 68 25.50 -46.39 1.89
C ALA A 68 26.76 -46.35 0.98
N PRO A 69 27.32 -47.49 0.52
CA PRO A 69 28.47 -47.48 -0.38
C PRO A 69 28.21 -46.77 -1.72
N GLU A 70 26.98 -46.83 -2.22
CA GLU A 70 26.60 -46.12 -3.45
C GLU A 70 26.43 -44.62 -3.22
N LEU A 71 26.28 -44.14 -1.99
CA LEU A 71 26.13 -42.72 -1.68
C LEU A 71 27.47 -42.00 -1.55
N HIS A 72 28.57 -42.74 -1.42
CA HIS A 72 29.91 -42.17 -1.23
C HIS A 72 30.70 -42.04 -2.54
N GLY A 73 31.31 -40.87 -2.73
CA GLY A 73 32.29 -40.65 -3.80
C GLY A 73 33.69 -41.14 -3.40
N GLU A 74 34.54 -41.42 -4.40
CA GLU A 74 35.92 -41.91 -4.19
C GLU A 74 36.76 -40.96 -3.33
N LYS A 75 36.61 -39.64 -3.54
CA LYS A 75 37.37 -38.60 -2.83
C LYS A 75 36.58 -37.97 -1.69
N GLY A 76 35.25 -37.99 -1.77
CA GLY A 76 34.38 -37.40 -0.77
C GLY A 76 32.92 -37.36 -1.17
N THR A 77 32.09 -36.91 -0.23
CA THR A 77 30.63 -36.82 -0.40
C THR A 77 30.15 -35.45 0.07
N ILE A 78 29.32 -34.78 -0.72
CA ILE A 78 28.60 -33.57 -0.33
C ILE A 78 27.18 -34.02 0.02
N VAL A 79 26.85 -34.01 1.30
CA VAL A 79 25.48 -34.24 1.78
C VAL A 79 24.83 -32.88 1.99
N VAL A 80 23.68 -32.64 1.35
CA VAL A 80 22.94 -31.38 1.48
C VAL A 80 21.55 -31.68 2.01
N PHE A 81 21.18 -31.11 3.15
CA PHE A 81 19.81 -31.15 3.63
C PHE A 81 18.99 -30.11 2.90
N ILE A 82 17.90 -30.53 2.25
CA ILE A 82 17.08 -29.67 1.39
C ILE A 82 15.62 -29.65 1.85
N GLY A 83 14.91 -28.59 1.49
CA GLY A 83 13.46 -28.48 1.61
C GLY A 83 12.88 -27.93 0.31
N THR A 84 11.82 -28.54 -0.21
CA THR A 84 11.28 -28.20 -1.55
C THR A 84 10.61 -26.84 -1.61
N GLU A 85 10.12 -26.35 -0.47
CA GLU A 85 9.43 -25.05 -0.35
C GLU A 85 10.29 -23.98 0.34
N CYS A 86 11.53 -24.31 0.74
CA CYS A 86 12.44 -23.33 1.35
C CYS A 86 12.86 -22.28 0.30
N PRO A 87 12.58 -20.98 0.51
CA PRO A 87 12.91 -19.96 -0.49
C PRO A 87 14.40 -19.88 -0.84
N LEU A 88 15.28 -20.12 0.14
CA LEU A 88 16.73 -20.14 -0.10
C LEU A 88 17.13 -21.37 -0.92
N MET A 89 16.50 -22.53 -0.66
CA MET A 89 16.78 -23.75 -1.42
C MET A 89 16.39 -23.61 -2.90
N LEU A 90 15.26 -22.94 -3.19
CA LEU A 90 14.84 -22.64 -4.55
C LEU A 90 15.90 -21.83 -5.32
N GLN A 91 16.53 -20.85 -4.65
CA GLN A 91 17.61 -20.03 -5.24
C GLN A 91 18.90 -20.83 -5.45
N TYR A 92 19.22 -21.75 -4.53
CA TYR A 92 20.46 -22.54 -4.59
C TYR A 92 20.40 -23.78 -5.48
N ALA A 93 19.22 -24.21 -5.92
CA ALA A 93 19.06 -25.46 -6.69
C ALA A 93 19.96 -25.54 -7.93
N SER A 94 20.02 -24.47 -8.75
CA SER A 94 20.89 -24.44 -9.94
C SER A 94 22.38 -24.40 -9.60
N THR A 95 22.74 -23.79 -8.48
CA THR A 95 24.13 -23.73 -7.99
C THR A 95 24.59 -25.13 -7.59
N LEU A 96 23.77 -25.88 -6.84
CA LEU A 96 24.09 -27.27 -6.46
C LEU A 96 24.22 -28.19 -7.67
N GLU A 97 23.36 -28.05 -8.68
CA GLU A 97 23.47 -28.82 -9.93
C GLU A 97 24.77 -28.48 -10.68
N SER A 98 25.18 -27.22 -10.67
CA SER A 98 26.45 -26.79 -11.28
C SER A 98 27.65 -27.35 -10.52
N LEU A 99 27.60 -27.37 -9.19
CA LEU A 99 28.61 -28.00 -8.35
C LEU A 99 28.67 -29.52 -8.56
N HIS A 100 27.53 -30.18 -8.64
CA HIS A 100 27.44 -31.61 -8.93
C HIS A 100 28.18 -31.96 -10.22
N LYS A 101 27.87 -31.27 -11.33
CA LYS A 101 28.54 -31.48 -12.64
C LYS A 101 30.03 -31.17 -12.61
N LYS A 102 30.44 -30.14 -11.85
CA LYS A 102 31.83 -29.71 -11.79
C LYS A 102 32.73 -30.70 -11.02
N TYR A 103 32.19 -31.36 -10.01
CA TYR A 103 32.97 -32.17 -9.07
C TYR A 103 32.71 -33.68 -9.17
N SER A 104 31.69 -34.13 -9.90
CA SER A 104 31.41 -35.57 -10.13
C SER A 104 32.61 -36.31 -10.69
N ASP A 105 33.21 -35.76 -11.75
CA ASP A 105 34.34 -36.39 -12.46
C ASP A 105 35.66 -36.27 -11.68
N LYS A 106 35.66 -35.46 -10.61
CA LYS A 106 36.77 -35.35 -9.65
C LYS A 106 36.63 -36.31 -8.46
N GLY A 107 35.67 -37.24 -8.52
CA GLY A 107 35.45 -38.26 -7.50
C GLY A 107 34.64 -37.79 -6.29
N LEU A 108 33.99 -36.63 -6.34
CA LEU A 108 33.00 -36.23 -5.33
C LEU A 108 31.61 -36.70 -5.76
N LYS A 109 30.81 -37.12 -4.78
CA LYS A 109 29.38 -37.39 -4.99
C LYS A 109 28.54 -36.38 -4.24
N LEU A 110 27.55 -35.77 -4.90
CA LEU A 110 26.56 -34.92 -4.25
C LEU A 110 25.30 -35.75 -4.01
N VAL A 111 24.76 -35.66 -2.78
CA VAL A 111 23.53 -36.33 -2.35
C VAL A 111 22.69 -35.31 -1.60
N ALA A 112 21.44 -35.14 -2.00
CA ALA A 112 20.49 -34.35 -1.24
C ALA A 112 19.62 -35.24 -0.34
N VAL A 113 19.37 -34.79 0.88
CA VAL A 113 18.53 -35.48 1.87
C VAL A 113 17.38 -34.55 2.25
N ALA A 114 16.17 -34.94 1.90
CA ALA A 114 14.94 -34.24 2.25
C ALA A 114 14.36 -34.81 3.54
N SER A 115 14.69 -34.14 4.64
CA SER A 115 14.26 -34.53 5.98
C SER A 115 13.03 -33.79 6.47
N ASN A 116 12.47 -32.84 5.73
CA ASN A 116 11.21 -32.20 6.11
C ASN A 116 10.06 -33.21 6.18
N GLN A 117 9.23 -33.16 7.23
CA GLN A 117 8.03 -34.01 7.34
C GLN A 117 7.01 -33.70 6.24
N GLN A 118 6.84 -32.41 5.94
CA GLN A 118 5.85 -31.88 5.01
C GLN A 118 6.16 -32.17 3.54
N ASP A 119 7.43 -32.34 3.16
CA ASP A 119 7.81 -32.58 1.76
C ASP A 119 7.44 -34.02 1.33
N SER A 120 6.46 -34.17 0.44
CA SER A 120 6.05 -35.45 -0.16
C SER A 120 7.02 -35.92 -1.26
N LEU A 121 6.95 -37.21 -1.62
CA LEU A 121 7.73 -37.74 -2.76
C LEU A 121 7.33 -37.05 -4.09
N THR A 122 6.06 -36.66 -4.23
CA THR A 122 5.57 -35.96 -5.41
C THR A 122 6.18 -34.56 -5.51
N GLU A 123 6.25 -33.82 -4.42
CA GLU A 123 6.90 -32.49 -4.38
C GLU A 123 8.40 -32.60 -4.63
N LEU A 124 9.07 -33.62 -4.07
CA LEU A 124 10.48 -33.90 -4.38
C LEU A 124 10.69 -34.18 -5.87
N SER A 125 9.78 -34.95 -6.49
CA SER A 125 9.83 -35.22 -7.93
C SER A 125 9.61 -33.95 -8.76
N ALA A 126 8.63 -33.11 -8.37
CA ALA A 126 8.35 -31.85 -9.02
C ALA A 126 9.55 -30.88 -8.92
N PHE A 127 10.10 -30.73 -7.73
CA PHE A 127 11.29 -29.91 -7.45
C PHE A 127 12.49 -30.37 -8.30
N ALA A 128 12.78 -31.67 -8.31
CA ALA A 128 13.87 -32.23 -9.12
C ALA A 128 13.71 -31.92 -10.62
N ARG A 129 12.50 -32.09 -11.16
CA ARG A 129 12.19 -31.82 -12.58
C ARG A 129 12.25 -30.34 -12.91
N GLN A 130 11.65 -29.49 -12.09
CA GLN A 130 11.60 -28.05 -12.28
C GLN A 130 13.00 -27.46 -12.34
N HIS A 131 13.88 -27.88 -11.43
CA HIS A 131 15.26 -27.38 -11.35
C HIS A 131 16.28 -28.23 -12.13
N LYS A 132 15.82 -29.28 -12.84
CA LYS A 132 16.64 -30.18 -13.66
C LYS A 132 17.82 -30.79 -12.89
N LEU A 133 17.55 -31.22 -11.66
CA LEU A 133 18.56 -31.80 -10.77
C LEU A 133 18.86 -33.24 -11.17
N THR A 134 20.14 -33.59 -11.26
CA THR A 134 20.59 -34.92 -11.72
C THR A 134 21.25 -35.78 -10.65
N PHE A 135 21.57 -35.19 -9.50
CA PHE A 135 22.06 -35.92 -8.33
C PHE A 135 20.92 -36.63 -7.55
N PRO A 136 21.23 -37.68 -6.76
CA PRO A 136 20.23 -38.36 -5.93
C PRO A 136 19.59 -37.43 -4.90
N ILE A 137 18.26 -37.47 -4.81
CA ILE A 137 17.47 -36.77 -3.79
C ILE A 137 16.71 -37.80 -2.98
N LEU A 138 17.15 -37.99 -1.74
CA LEU A 138 16.68 -39.04 -0.85
C LEU A 138 15.65 -38.50 0.11
N LYS A 139 14.62 -39.29 0.41
CA LYS A 139 13.68 -38.99 1.49
C LYS A 139 14.20 -39.58 2.79
N ASP A 140 14.14 -38.83 3.88
CA ASP A 140 14.50 -39.27 5.25
C ASP A 140 13.24 -39.30 6.15
N PRO A 141 12.43 -40.38 6.11
CA PRO A 141 11.22 -40.50 6.90
C PRO A 141 11.53 -40.52 8.40
N GLY A 142 10.86 -39.63 9.16
CA GLY A 142 11.08 -39.50 10.59
C GLY A 142 12.40 -38.83 10.98
N ASN A 143 13.05 -38.14 10.02
CA ASN A 143 14.20 -37.28 10.24
C ASN A 143 15.46 -37.97 10.82
N LYS A 144 15.60 -39.29 10.64
CA LYS A 144 16.66 -40.09 11.29
C LYS A 144 18.05 -39.63 10.89
N VAL A 145 18.30 -39.47 9.59
CA VAL A 145 19.61 -39.06 9.10
C VAL A 145 19.92 -37.64 9.54
N ALA A 146 18.93 -36.74 9.50
CA ALA A 146 19.11 -35.38 10.00
C ALA A 146 19.37 -35.35 11.52
N ASP A 147 18.80 -36.25 12.33
CA ASP A 147 19.04 -36.35 13.78
C ASP A 147 20.47 -36.83 14.08
N GLU A 148 20.99 -37.77 13.29
CA GLU A 148 22.35 -38.27 13.46
C GLU A 148 23.40 -37.27 12.97
N PHE A 149 23.11 -36.56 11.86
CA PHE A 149 23.95 -35.49 11.34
C PHE A 149 23.87 -34.19 12.15
N LYS A 150 22.92 -34.10 13.09
CA LYS A 150 22.61 -32.85 13.82
C LYS A 150 22.35 -31.68 12.88
N ALA A 151 21.75 -31.95 11.72
CA ALA A 151 21.36 -30.94 10.75
C ALA A 151 20.14 -30.19 11.27
N GLU A 152 20.07 -28.89 11.08
CA GLU A 152 19.02 -28.06 11.66
C GLU A 152 18.23 -27.32 10.58
N ARG A 153 18.86 -26.99 9.45
CA ARG A 153 18.28 -26.10 8.45
C ARG A 153 18.36 -26.63 7.02
N THR A 154 17.63 -25.96 6.15
CA THR A 154 17.64 -26.16 4.70
C THR A 154 17.87 -24.81 3.98
N PRO A 155 18.80 -24.71 3.02
CA PRO A 155 19.86 -25.69 2.73
C PRO A 155 20.97 -25.69 3.80
N GLU A 156 21.41 -26.88 4.21
CA GLU A 156 22.60 -27.06 5.03
C GLU A 156 23.52 -28.13 4.42
N VAL A 157 24.81 -27.82 4.34
CA VAL A 157 25.82 -28.66 3.67
C VAL A 157 26.72 -29.35 4.68
N PHE A 158 27.04 -30.61 4.41
CA PHE A 158 28.05 -31.41 5.08
C PHE A 158 28.98 -32.02 4.02
N LEU A 159 30.22 -31.53 3.95
CA LEU A 159 31.27 -32.08 3.10
C LEU A 159 32.05 -33.14 3.87
N LEU A 160 32.05 -34.37 3.37
CA LEU A 160 32.75 -35.51 3.95
C LEU A 160 33.92 -35.91 3.05
N ASN A 161 35.07 -36.26 3.63
CA ASN A 161 36.16 -36.88 2.89
C ASN A 161 35.87 -38.37 2.59
N ALA A 162 36.77 -39.04 1.86
CA ALA A 162 36.69 -40.48 1.54
C ALA A 162 36.54 -41.38 2.78
N SER A 163 37.05 -40.94 3.93
CA SER A 163 36.93 -41.63 5.21
C SER A 163 35.66 -41.25 5.97
N ARG A 164 34.67 -40.58 5.36
CA ARG A 164 33.44 -40.09 6.03
C ARG A 164 33.69 -39.15 7.21
N THR A 165 34.86 -38.52 7.26
CA THR A 165 35.14 -37.48 8.25
C THR A 165 34.60 -36.16 7.72
N LEU A 166 33.86 -35.44 8.56
CA LEU A 166 33.32 -34.11 8.25
C LEU A 166 34.48 -33.14 8.05
N VAL A 167 34.52 -32.48 6.90
CA VAL A 167 35.54 -31.49 6.52
C VAL A 167 34.96 -30.08 6.59
N TYR A 168 33.71 -29.92 6.16
CA TYR A 168 33.03 -28.64 6.19
C TYR A 168 31.55 -28.80 6.51
N ARG A 169 31.02 -27.87 7.31
CA ARG A 169 29.59 -27.77 7.62
C ARG A 169 29.09 -26.33 7.47
N GLY A 170 27.98 -26.15 6.77
CA GLY A 170 27.22 -24.90 6.84
C GLY A 170 26.58 -24.47 5.52
N ARG A 171 26.68 -23.18 5.20
CA ARG A 171 26.06 -22.58 4.00
C ARG A 171 26.84 -22.89 2.72
N ILE A 172 26.24 -22.65 1.56
CA ILE A 172 26.92 -22.90 0.27
C ILE A 172 27.92 -21.77 -0.04
N ASP A 173 27.43 -20.53 0.00
CA ASP A 173 28.17 -19.29 -0.24
C ASP A 173 27.45 -18.12 0.47
N ASP A 174 27.97 -16.90 0.35
CA ASP A 174 27.43 -15.70 1.00
C ASP A 174 26.36 -14.92 0.18
N GLN A 175 25.84 -15.48 -0.91
CA GLN A 175 24.97 -14.73 -1.83
C GLN A 175 23.57 -14.47 -1.27
N TYR A 176 22.91 -15.46 -0.66
CA TYR A 176 21.52 -15.34 -0.23
C TYR A 176 21.35 -15.28 1.30
N THR A 177 20.33 -14.57 1.76
CA THR A 177 19.81 -14.59 3.13
C THR A 177 18.29 -14.42 3.11
N TYR A 178 17.63 -14.34 4.27
CA TYR A 178 16.18 -14.13 4.35
C TYR A 178 15.75 -12.84 3.63
N GLY A 179 15.01 -12.98 2.54
CA GLY A 179 14.46 -11.84 1.77
C GLY A 179 15.48 -10.95 1.06
N ARG A 180 16.79 -11.26 1.13
CA ARG A 180 17.85 -10.44 0.52
C ARG A 180 18.87 -11.29 -0.22
N ALA A 181 19.40 -10.74 -1.29
CA ALA A 181 20.43 -11.36 -2.10
C ALA A 181 21.51 -10.33 -2.44
N ARG A 182 22.77 -10.77 -2.41
CA ARG A 182 23.88 -10.04 -3.04
C ARG A 182 23.78 -10.20 -4.57
N PRO A 183 24.19 -9.19 -5.34
CA PRO A 183 24.26 -9.33 -6.80
C PRO A 183 25.23 -10.43 -7.22
N GLU A 184 26.31 -10.61 -6.47
CA GLU A 184 27.36 -11.59 -6.72
C GLU A 184 27.85 -12.25 -5.42
N VAL A 185 28.40 -13.45 -5.56
CA VAL A 185 29.05 -14.18 -4.47
C VAL A 185 30.40 -13.52 -4.17
N LYS A 186 30.64 -13.16 -2.90
CA LYS A 186 31.96 -12.70 -2.44
C LYS A 186 32.77 -13.83 -1.83
N GLU A 187 32.11 -14.74 -1.11
CA GLU A 187 32.74 -15.88 -0.43
C GLU A 187 32.06 -17.20 -0.80
N ASN A 188 32.80 -18.07 -1.50
CA ASN A 188 32.35 -19.39 -1.92
C ASN A 188 32.77 -20.48 -0.91
N TYR A 189 32.16 -20.51 0.28
CA TYR A 189 32.59 -21.39 1.39
C TYR A 189 32.71 -22.87 0.99
N LEU A 190 31.67 -23.44 0.36
CA LEU A 190 31.67 -24.84 -0.02
C LEU A 190 32.72 -25.15 -1.09
N VAL A 191 32.86 -24.30 -2.11
CA VAL A 191 33.87 -24.48 -3.16
C VAL A 191 35.28 -24.42 -2.57
N ASN A 192 35.54 -23.43 -1.71
CA ASN A 192 36.82 -23.29 -1.02
C ASN A 192 37.14 -24.54 -0.20
N ALA A 193 36.14 -25.13 0.46
CA ALA A 193 36.33 -26.35 1.23
C ALA A 193 36.55 -27.60 0.37
N ILE A 194 35.83 -27.72 -0.74
CA ILE A 194 36.02 -28.82 -1.70
C ILE A 194 37.43 -28.78 -2.29
N GLU A 195 37.88 -27.62 -2.77
CA GLU A 195 39.20 -27.48 -3.40
C GLU A 195 40.33 -27.72 -2.39
N ALA A 196 40.21 -27.24 -1.14
CA ALA A 196 41.18 -27.53 -0.09
C ALA A 196 41.24 -29.03 0.21
N MET A 197 40.09 -29.69 0.38
CA MET A 197 40.01 -31.13 0.65
C MET A 197 40.64 -31.96 -0.47
N LEU A 198 40.39 -31.60 -1.73
CA LEU A 198 40.90 -32.32 -2.90
C LEU A 198 42.44 -32.30 -3.00
N VAL A 199 43.09 -31.26 -2.47
CA VAL A 199 44.55 -31.16 -2.39
C VAL A 199 45.11 -31.61 -1.03
N GLY A 200 44.28 -32.20 -0.17
CA GLY A 200 44.70 -32.74 1.14
C GLY A 200 44.94 -31.67 2.21
N GLN A 201 44.39 -30.46 2.04
CA GLN A 201 44.49 -29.38 3.02
C GLN A 201 43.16 -29.16 3.76
N PRO A 202 43.19 -28.74 5.03
CA PRO A 202 41.98 -28.32 5.73
C PRO A 202 41.45 -27.01 5.13
N PRO A 203 40.12 -26.80 5.08
CA PRO A 203 39.55 -25.54 4.66
C PRO A 203 39.92 -24.42 5.65
N LYS A 204 40.11 -23.19 5.15
CA LYS A 204 40.31 -22.00 6.00
C LYS A 204 39.10 -21.75 6.92
N VAL A 205 37.90 -22.04 6.42
CA VAL A 205 36.64 -21.94 7.16
C VAL A 205 35.98 -23.31 7.13
N GLY A 206 36.02 -24.03 8.26
CA GLY A 206 35.44 -25.38 8.39
C GLY A 206 33.96 -25.37 8.79
N THR A 207 33.50 -24.29 9.42
CA THR A 207 32.10 -24.15 9.85
C THR A 207 31.61 -22.73 9.57
N THR A 208 30.35 -22.60 9.18
CA THR A 208 29.66 -21.30 9.01
C THR A 208 28.25 -21.39 9.60
N ASP A 209 27.73 -20.26 10.06
CA ASP A 209 26.31 -20.16 10.41
C ASP A 209 25.43 -20.44 9.20
N VAL A 210 24.37 -21.22 9.40
CA VAL A 210 23.44 -21.61 8.35
C VAL A 210 22.25 -20.65 8.35
N VAL A 211 21.96 -20.11 7.17
CA VAL A 211 20.78 -19.30 6.92
C VAL A 211 19.82 -20.14 6.08
N GLY A 212 18.58 -20.29 6.52
CA GLY A 212 17.64 -21.21 5.89
C GLY A 212 16.45 -21.57 6.77
N CYS A 213 15.51 -22.30 6.20
CA CYS A 213 14.34 -22.77 6.93
C CYS A 213 14.73 -23.92 7.88
N HIS A 214 14.11 -23.98 9.07
CA HIS A 214 14.23 -25.17 9.93
C HIS A 214 13.81 -26.43 9.17
N ILE A 215 14.51 -27.53 9.42
CA ILE A 215 14.06 -28.85 8.97
C ILE A 215 12.77 -29.18 9.73
N GLY A 216 11.69 -29.46 9.02
CA GLY A 216 10.40 -29.83 9.63
C GLY A 216 10.46 -31.19 10.32
N ARG A 217 10.82 -31.21 11.61
CA ARG A 217 10.98 -32.43 12.41
C ARG A 217 9.65 -33.01 12.88
N VAL A 218 9.63 -34.31 13.16
CA VAL A 218 8.60 -34.91 14.03
C VAL A 218 8.78 -34.28 15.41
N LEU A 219 7.88 -33.38 15.77
CA LEU A 219 7.93 -32.75 17.07
C LEU A 219 7.52 -33.74 18.16
N ARG A 220 8.31 -33.79 19.24
CA ARG A 220 8.02 -34.56 20.45
C ARG A 220 7.99 -33.58 21.61
N GLY A 221 6.79 -33.14 21.97
CA GLY A 221 6.60 -32.18 23.05
C GLY A 221 6.62 -32.84 24.43
N THR A 222 7.11 -32.09 25.42
CA THR A 222 7.00 -32.43 26.85
C THR A 222 6.14 -31.42 27.63
N GLY A 223 5.61 -30.41 26.94
CA GLY A 223 4.82 -29.33 27.52
C GLY A 223 3.33 -29.65 27.70
N ASP A 224 2.63 -28.74 28.37
CA ASP A 224 1.17 -28.79 28.52
C ASP A 224 0.48 -28.61 27.16
N GLN A 225 -0.39 -29.54 26.78
CA GLN A 225 -1.09 -29.56 25.48
C GLN A 225 -2.39 -28.72 25.49
N SER A 226 -2.49 -27.73 26.37
CA SER A 226 -3.66 -26.86 26.50
C SER A 226 -3.84 -25.89 25.32
N VAL A 227 -2.75 -25.54 24.63
CA VAL A 227 -2.77 -24.81 23.35
C VAL A 227 -2.67 -25.79 22.20
N THR A 228 -3.65 -25.77 21.30
CA THR A 228 -3.74 -26.69 20.16
C THR A 228 -3.96 -25.94 18.85
N TYR A 229 -3.69 -26.63 17.73
CA TYR A 229 -3.95 -26.08 16.41
C TYR A 229 -5.43 -25.74 16.23
N SER A 230 -6.31 -26.69 16.53
CA SER A 230 -7.75 -26.58 16.24
C SER A 230 -8.41 -25.47 17.05
N LYS A 231 -8.00 -25.28 18.29
CA LYS A 231 -8.64 -24.33 19.20
C LYS A 231 -8.07 -22.91 19.13
N GLN A 232 -6.74 -22.74 19.15
CA GLN A 232 -6.11 -21.41 19.19
C GLN A 232 -5.36 -21.06 17.90
N ILE A 233 -4.41 -21.89 17.46
CA ILE A 233 -3.45 -21.48 16.43
C ILE A 233 -4.11 -21.28 15.07
N SER A 234 -5.07 -22.13 14.68
CA SER A 234 -5.83 -21.98 13.44
C SER A 234 -6.51 -20.61 13.33
N ARG A 235 -6.99 -20.03 14.43
CA ARG A 235 -7.60 -18.69 14.47
C ARG A 235 -6.57 -17.60 14.23
N ILE A 236 -5.41 -17.70 14.87
CA ILE A 236 -4.30 -16.76 14.68
C ILE A 236 -3.82 -16.81 13.23
N LEU A 237 -3.56 -18.01 12.69
CA LEU A 237 -3.09 -18.18 11.32
C LEU A 237 -4.12 -17.67 10.31
N GLN A 238 -5.40 -18.02 10.48
CA GLN A 238 -6.46 -17.55 9.61
C GLN A 238 -6.65 -16.03 9.66
N ASP A 239 -6.35 -15.39 10.78
CA ASP A 239 -6.42 -13.93 10.89
C ASP A 239 -5.20 -13.21 10.31
N LYS A 240 -4.00 -13.69 10.65
CA LYS A 240 -2.75 -12.96 10.40
C LYS A 240 -1.93 -13.48 9.23
N CYS A 241 -2.03 -14.77 8.90
CA CYS A 241 -1.08 -15.45 8.01
C CYS A 241 -1.71 -15.93 6.69
N VAL A 242 -2.90 -16.53 6.73
CA VAL A 242 -3.51 -17.24 5.59
C VAL A 242 -3.88 -16.31 4.41
N ASN A 243 -3.99 -15.00 4.64
CA ASN A 243 -4.14 -14.04 3.55
C ASN A 243 -2.98 -14.10 2.54
N CYS A 244 -1.75 -14.38 3.01
CA CYS A 244 -0.58 -14.57 2.17
C CYS A 244 -0.22 -16.05 2.02
N HIS A 245 -0.37 -16.85 3.08
CA HIS A 245 -0.02 -18.27 3.12
C HIS A 245 -1.19 -19.17 2.75
N ARG A 246 -1.67 -19.04 1.51
CA ARG A 246 -2.66 -19.93 0.89
C ARG A 246 -2.28 -20.19 -0.56
N PRO A 247 -2.75 -21.28 -1.18
CA PRO A 247 -2.42 -21.59 -2.56
C PRO A 247 -2.72 -20.43 -3.51
N GLY A 248 -1.72 -20.07 -4.35
CA GLY A 248 -1.85 -19.02 -5.36
C GLY A 248 -1.57 -17.59 -4.90
N GLU A 249 -1.25 -17.37 -3.62
CA GLU A 249 -0.81 -16.08 -3.08
C GLU A 249 0.73 -16.01 -2.90
N ILE A 250 1.24 -14.93 -2.31
CA ILE A 250 2.69 -14.65 -2.23
C ILE A 250 3.46 -15.55 -1.24
N GLY A 251 2.76 -16.17 -0.28
CA GLY A 251 3.38 -17.07 0.68
C GLY A 251 3.94 -18.31 -0.03
N PRO A 252 5.18 -18.74 0.28
CA PRO A 252 5.83 -19.86 -0.43
C PRO A 252 5.17 -21.23 -0.15
N PHE A 253 4.36 -21.33 0.91
CA PHE A 253 3.64 -22.53 1.32
C PHE A 253 2.30 -22.14 1.97
N ALA A 254 1.35 -23.08 1.99
CA ALA A 254 0.05 -22.89 2.60
C ALA A 254 0.07 -23.13 4.11
N LEU A 255 -0.81 -22.43 4.84
CA LEU A 255 -1.04 -22.59 6.28
C LEU A 255 -2.53 -22.81 6.59
N THR A 256 -3.24 -23.45 5.65
CA THR A 256 -4.71 -23.55 5.69
C THR A 256 -5.22 -24.77 6.45
N SER A 257 -4.34 -25.73 6.75
CA SER A 257 -4.66 -26.94 7.52
C SER A 257 -3.55 -27.33 8.49
N TYR A 258 -3.86 -28.24 9.43
CA TYR A 258 -2.88 -28.74 10.39
C TYR A 258 -1.70 -29.42 9.70
N SER A 259 -1.98 -30.30 8.74
CA SER A 259 -0.96 -31.06 8.00
C SER A 259 -0.01 -30.17 7.21
N GLU A 260 -0.50 -29.04 6.71
CA GLU A 260 0.32 -28.02 6.04
C GLU A 260 1.14 -27.19 7.03
N THR A 261 0.67 -27.02 8.27
CA THR A 261 1.27 -26.10 9.24
C THR A 261 2.32 -26.77 10.12
N VAL A 262 2.08 -28.01 10.58
CA VAL A 262 2.86 -28.65 11.63
C VAL A 262 4.35 -28.79 11.30
N GLY A 263 4.68 -29.08 10.03
CA GLY A 263 6.06 -29.18 9.56
C GLY A 263 6.83 -27.85 9.59
N TRP A 264 6.11 -26.72 9.69
CA TRP A 264 6.68 -25.37 9.78
C TRP A 264 6.67 -24.79 11.19
N ALA A 265 6.14 -25.51 12.18
CA ALA A 265 5.93 -24.98 13.53
C ALA A 265 7.17 -24.27 14.13
N ALA A 266 8.34 -24.92 14.10
CA ALA A 266 9.59 -24.31 14.58
C ALA A 266 10.00 -23.05 13.80
N MET A 267 9.80 -23.06 12.48
CA MET A 267 10.05 -21.88 11.65
C MET A 267 9.06 -20.75 11.95
N ILE A 268 7.78 -21.07 12.15
CA ILE A 268 6.73 -20.11 12.51
C ILE A 268 7.08 -19.45 13.85
N ASP A 269 7.48 -20.22 14.86
CA ASP A 269 7.87 -19.67 16.17
C ASP A 269 9.07 -18.72 16.07
N GLU A 270 10.11 -19.10 15.31
CA GLU A 270 11.29 -18.25 15.08
C GLU A 270 10.90 -16.92 14.41
N VAL A 271 10.19 -16.97 13.28
CA VAL A 271 9.87 -15.76 12.52
C VAL A 271 8.92 -14.82 13.26
N VAL A 272 8.03 -15.38 14.08
CA VAL A 272 7.08 -14.61 14.90
C VAL A 272 7.79 -13.99 16.10
N SER A 273 8.65 -14.74 16.78
CA SER A 273 9.43 -14.26 17.91
C SER A 273 10.40 -13.14 17.52
N GLU A 274 10.98 -13.24 16.33
CA GLU A 274 11.88 -12.23 15.76
C GLU A 274 11.14 -11.06 15.08
N ASN A 275 9.79 -11.07 15.05
CA ASN A 275 8.95 -10.08 14.35
C ASN A 275 9.24 -9.96 12.84
N ARG A 276 9.78 -11.01 12.22
CA ARG A 276 9.90 -11.08 10.76
C ARG A 276 8.57 -11.38 10.08
N MET A 277 7.67 -12.07 10.79
CA MET A 277 6.33 -12.39 10.29
C MET A 277 5.25 -12.10 11.36
N PRO A 278 4.07 -11.64 10.92
CA PRO A 278 3.80 -11.00 9.65
C PRO A 278 4.64 -9.73 9.49
N PRO A 279 5.15 -9.45 8.29
CA PRO A 279 6.01 -8.31 8.02
C PRO A 279 5.24 -6.99 8.18
N TRP A 280 5.36 -6.41 9.36
CA TRP A 280 4.78 -5.13 9.72
C TRP A 280 5.82 -4.27 10.43
N HIS A 281 6.41 -3.35 9.68
CA HIS A 281 7.56 -2.60 10.13
C HIS A 281 7.22 -1.25 10.76
N ALA A 282 5.93 -0.93 10.94
CA ALA A 282 5.52 0.30 11.62
C ALA A 282 5.60 0.17 13.15
N ASN A 283 6.10 1.24 13.77
CA ASN A 283 6.22 1.38 15.21
C ASN A 283 4.83 1.51 15.86
N PRO A 284 4.44 0.62 16.80
CA PRO A 284 3.14 0.66 17.48
C PRO A 284 2.77 1.97 18.15
N LYS A 285 3.77 2.79 18.50
CA LYS A 285 3.57 4.00 19.30
C LYS A 285 2.94 5.14 18.50
N HIS A 286 2.86 5.01 17.17
CA HIS A 286 2.43 6.05 16.26
C HIS A 286 1.39 5.52 15.29
N GLY A 287 0.32 6.30 15.10
CA GLY A 287 -0.80 5.93 14.24
C GLY A 287 -1.63 4.76 14.76
N SER A 288 -2.80 4.57 14.13
CA SER A 288 -3.64 3.39 14.29
C SER A 288 -4.12 2.99 12.92
N PHE A 289 -3.85 1.74 12.54
CA PHE A 289 -4.06 1.28 11.17
C PHE A 289 -4.99 0.07 11.14
N ARG A 290 -6.02 0.13 10.28
CA ARG A 290 -7.02 -0.94 10.14
C ARG A 290 -6.45 -2.23 9.52
N ASN A 291 -5.31 -2.10 8.85
CA ASN A 291 -4.63 -3.20 8.18
C ASN A 291 -3.40 -3.73 8.95
N ASP A 292 -3.25 -3.36 10.24
CA ASP A 292 -2.19 -3.87 11.12
C ASP A 292 -2.31 -5.39 11.31
N THR A 293 -1.27 -6.11 10.89
CA THR A 293 -1.19 -7.59 10.94
C THR A 293 -0.32 -8.11 12.06
N ARG A 294 0.17 -7.27 12.97
CA ARG A 294 1.04 -7.73 14.06
C ARG A 294 0.32 -8.72 14.96
N LEU A 295 1.10 -9.63 15.53
CA LEU A 295 0.67 -10.47 16.63
C LEU A 295 0.86 -9.72 17.95
N SER A 296 -0.13 -9.82 18.82
CA SER A 296 -0.03 -9.49 20.23
C SER A 296 0.93 -10.44 20.95
N ASP A 297 1.48 -10.01 22.09
CA ASP A 297 2.38 -10.85 22.89
C ASP A 297 1.70 -12.14 23.38
N ALA A 298 0.38 -12.10 23.59
CA ALA A 298 -0.42 -13.28 23.94
C ALA A 298 -0.50 -14.28 22.78
N GLU A 299 -0.74 -13.82 21.55
CA GLU A 299 -0.77 -14.68 20.36
C GLU A 299 0.61 -15.30 20.09
N LYS A 300 1.69 -14.52 20.24
CA LYS A 300 3.06 -15.04 20.12
C LYS A 300 3.34 -16.11 21.18
N SER A 301 2.94 -15.86 22.43
CA SER A 301 3.11 -16.81 23.51
C SER A 301 2.32 -18.11 23.26
N GLN A 302 1.12 -18.02 22.68
CA GLN A 302 0.34 -19.20 22.30
C GLN A 302 1.04 -20.01 21.21
N ILE A 303 1.59 -19.37 20.17
CA ILE A 303 2.38 -20.06 19.14
C ILE A 303 3.57 -20.77 19.78
N HIS A 304 4.36 -20.07 20.60
CA HIS A 304 5.52 -20.66 21.25
C HIS A 304 5.14 -21.87 22.14
N GLN A 305 4.11 -21.73 22.97
CA GLN A 305 3.59 -22.82 23.81
C GLN A 305 3.13 -24.02 22.98
N TRP A 306 2.46 -23.78 21.86
CA TRP A 306 2.03 -24.85 20.95
C TRP A 306 3.23 -25.61 20.38
N VAL A 307 4.29 -24.91 19.95
CA VAL A 307 5.50 -25.54 19.43
C VAL A 307 6.23 -26.36 20.51
N GLU A 308 6.42 -25.80 21.71
CA GLU A 308 7.03 -26.49 22.86
C GLU A 308 6.24 -27.73 23.30
N ALA A 309 4.91 -27.69 23.18
CA ALA A 309 4.03 -28.82 23.44
C ALA A 309 4.04 -29.89 22.33
N GLY A 310 4.86 -29.72 21.30
CA GLY A 310 4.98 -30.67 20.19
C GLY A 310 3.96 -30.44 19.08
N ALA A 311 3.40 -29.23 18.98
CA ALA A 311 2.40 -28.81 18.01
C ALA A 311 1.14 -29.72 17.97
N PRO A 312 0.44 -29.94 19.09
CA PRO A 312 -0.75 -30.81 19.11
C PRO A 312 -1.87 -30.26 18.21
N GLU A 313 -2.54 -31.15 17.46
CA GLU A 313 -3.65 -30.79 16.59
C GLU A 313 -4.89 -30.33 17.37
N GLY A 314 -5.20 -31.01 18.49
CA GLY A 314 -6.44 -30.80 19.24
C GLY A 314 -7.65 -31.50 18.61
N ASP A 315 -8.86 -31.16 19.06
CA ASP A 315 -10.11 -31.70 18.50
C ASP A 315 -10.51 -30.91 17.23
N PRO A 316 -10.60 -31.54 16.05
CA PRO A 316 -11.06 -30.87 14.83
C PRO A 316 -12.42 -30.19 14.95
N ALA A 317 -13.28 -30.59 15.90
CA ALA A 317 -14.56 -29.92 16.17
C ALA A 317 -14.39 -28.49 16.71
N ASP A 318 -13.23 -28.14 17.27
CA ASP A 318 -12.92 -26.79 17.76
C ASP A 318 -12.48 -25.82 16.64
N LEU A 319 -12.27 -26.31 15.41
CA LEU A 319 -11.82 -25.47 14.29
C LEU A 319 -12.77 -24.31 14.02
N PRO A 320 -12.24 -23.11 13.71
CA PRO A 320 -13.08 -22.00 13.29
C PRO A 320 -13.63 -22.31 11.89
N PRO A 321 -14.80 -21.75 11.52
CA PRO A 321 -15.26 -21.79 10.14
C PRO A 321 -14.15 -21.28 9.20
N PRO A 322 -13.83 -21.98 8.11
CA PRO A 322 -12.86 -21.50 7.13
C PRO A 322 -13.27 -20.12 6.59
N LYS A 323 -12.37 -19.13 6.65
CA LYS A 323 -12.51 -17.87 5.93
C LYS A 323 -12.67 -18.20 4.45
N GLN A 324 -13.74 -17.67 3.85
CA GLN A 324 -13.93 -17.80 2.42
C GLN A 324 -13.05 -16.78 1.73
N TYR A 325 -12.32 -17.24 0.72
CA TYR A 325 -11.51 -16.41 -0.13
C TYR A 325 -12.06 -16.51 -1.54
N GLU A 326 -12.32 -15.36 -2.14
CA GLU A 326 -12.73 -15.29 -3.53
C GLU A 326 -11.60 -15.86 -4.40
N THR A 327 -11.92 -16.86 -5.22
CA THR A 327 -10.92 -17.48 -6.08
C THR A 327 -10.63 -16.54 -7.25
N GLY A 328 -9.37 -16.13 -7.41
CA GLY A 328 -8.95 -15.23 -8.49
C GLY A 328 -8.58 -13.84 -7.98
N TRP A 329 -9.54 -12.92 -7.97
CA TRP A 329 -9.33 -11.51 -7.63
C TRP A 329 -9.71 -11.24 -6.16
N GLN A 330 -8.80 -10.67 -5.39
CA GLN A 330 -9.03 -10.27 -4.00
C GLN A 330 -10.12 -9.19 -3.85
N ILE A 331 -10.35 -8.38 -4.89
CA ILE A 331 -11.45 -7.39 -4.92
C ILE A 331 -12.83 -8.02 -5.23
N GLY A 332 -12.91 -9.34 -5.35
CA GLY A 332 -14.04 -10.06 -5.93
C GLY A 332 -14.04 -9.96 -7.46
N LYS A 333 -15.11 -10.43 -8.13
CA LYS A 333 -15.20 -10.38 -9.60
C LYS A 333 -15.04 -8.92 -10.11
N PRO A 334 -14.03 -8.63 -10.94
CA PRO A 334 -13.91 -7.31 -11.57
C PRO A 334 -15.00 -7.08 -12.60
N ASP A 335 -15.41 -5.83 -12.76
CA ASP A 335 -16.31 -5.39 -13.82
C ASP A 335 -15.57 -5.30 -15.16
N LEU A 336 -14.27 -4.99 -15.11
CA LEU A 336 -13.39 -4.93 -16.26
C LEU A 336 -11.99 -5.42 -15.89
N VAL A 337 -11.38 -6.21 -16.78
CA VAL A 337 -9.98 -6.61 -16.71
C VAL A 337 -9.25 -6.02 -17.92
N ILE A 338 -8.13 -5.37 -17.67
CA ILE A 338 -7.30 -4.74 -18.70
C ILE A 338 -5.90 -5.34 -18.61
N GLU A 339 -5.46 -6.00 -19.68
CA GLU A 339 -4.10 -6.54 -19.81
C GLU A 339 -3.11 -5.42 -20.15
N MET A 340 -1.87 -5.55 -19.70
CA MET A 340 -0.83 -4.54 -19.92
C MET A 340 -0.47 -4.39 -21.41
N ALA A 341 -0.71 -5.42 -22.23
CA ALA A 341 -0.43 -5.42 -23.66
C ALA A 341 -1.30 -6.47 -24.37
N THR A 342 -1.27 -6.50 -25.71
CA THR A 342 -1.96 -7.53 -26.52
C THR A 342 -1.15 -8.81 -26.70
N LYS A 343 0.13 -8.81 -26.29
CA LYS A 343 1.03 -9.96 -26.35
C LYS A 343 1.86 -10.02 -25.07
N PRO A 344 2.24 -11.23 -24.60
CA PRO A 344 3.14 -11.36 -23.47
C PRO A 344 4.50 -10.68 -23.71
N TYR A 345 5.08 -10.16 -22.64
CA TYR A 345 6.45 -9.66 -22.62
C TYR A 345 7.42 -10.80 -22.31
N ALA A 346 8.50 -10.91 -23.09
CA ALA A 346 9.53 -11.92 -22.88
C ALA A 346 10.52 -11.45 -21.81
N VAL A 347 10.58 -12.16 -20.69
CA VAL A 347 11.52 -11.92 -19.59
C VAL A 347 12.74 -12.84 -19.76
N PRO A 348 13.97 -12.29 -19.81
CA PRO A 348 15.18 -13.09 -19.95
C PRO A 348 15.45 -13.95 -18.71
N ALA A 349 16.23 -15.02 -18.87
CA ALA A 349 16.61 -15.91 -17.77
C ALA A 349 17.53 -15.24 -16.72
N LYS A 350 18.38 -14.32 -17.17
CA LYS A 350 19.41 -13.66 -16.36
C LYS A 350 19.61 -12.23 -16.84
N GLY A 351 20.29 -11.45 -16.02
CA GLY A 351 20.62 -10.06 -16.31
C GLY A 351 19.58 -9.10 -15.78
N GLU A 352 19.76 -7.83 -16.11
CA GLU A 352 18.91 -6.74 -15.67
C GLU A 352 17.78 -6.50 -16.68
N VAL A 353 16.58 -6.24 -16.18
CA VAL A 353 15.46 -5.76 -16.98
C VAL A 353 15.11 -4.36 -16.51
N LYS A 354 15.46 -3.35 -17.32
CA LYS A 354 15.00 -1.99 -17.08
C LYS A 354 13.49 -1.96 -17.00
N TYR A 355 12.96 -1.04 -16.20
CA TYR A 355 11.53 -0.79 -16.13
C TYR A 355 10.87 -0.71 -17.51
N GLN A 356 9.78 -1.44 -17.67
CA GLN A 356 8.99 -1.47 -18.90
C GLN A 356 7.72 -0.66 -18.70
N TYR A 357 7.33 0.10 -19.72
CA TYR A 357 6.13 0.92 -19.69
C TYR A 357 5.19 0.50 -20.82
N PHE A 358 3.97 0.14 -20.46
CA PHE A 358 2.93 -0.21 -21.42
C PHE A 358 1.74 0.74 -21.28
N ILE A 359 1.33 1.36 -22.38
CA ILE A 359 0.21 2.30 -22.40
C ILE A 359 -0.98 1.61 -23.07
N VAL A 360 -2.08 1.49 -22.34
CA VAL A 360 -3.30 0.80 -22.77
C VAL A 360 -4.45 1.79 -22.78
N ASP A 361 -5.18 1.84 -23.88
CA ASP A 361 -6.35 2.70 -24.03
C ASP A 361 -7.63 1.86 -23.83
N PRO A 362 -8.32 2.01 -22.68
CA PRO A 362 -9.55 1.27 -22.40
C PRO A 362 -10.75 1.79 -23.21
N LYS A 363 -10.60 2.86 -24.00
CA LYS A 363 -11.66 3.47 -24.81
C LYS A 363 -12.85 3.98 -24.00
N PHE A 364 -12.62 4.44 -22.77
CA PHE A 364 -13.67 5.07 -21.97
C PHE A 364 -14.12 6.39 -22.59
N THR A 365 -15.40 6.50 -22.93
CA THR A 365 -16.04 7.71 -23.46
C THR A 365 -16.67 8.58 -22.37
N GLU A 366 -16.69 8.09 -21.13
CA GLU A 366 -17.23 8.75 -19.94
C GLU A 366 -16.31 8.50 -18.74
N ASP A 367 -16.41 9.35 -17.73
CA ASP A 367 -15.66 9.19 -16.49
C ASP A 367 -16.03 7.88 -15.79
N LYS A 368 -15.02 7.16 -15.30
CA LYS A 368 -15.22 5.93 -14.52
C LYS A 368 -14.80 6.15 -13.08
N TRP A 369 -15.71 5.84 -12.17
CA TRP A 369 -15.45 5.85 -10.72
C TRP A 369 -15.06 4.46 -10.27
N ILE A 370 -13.91 4.34 -9.62
CA ILE A 370 -13.30 3.08 -9.23
C ILE A 370 -13.41 2.91 -7.71
N SER A 371 -14.15 1.91 -7.27
CA SER A 371 -14.29 1.53 -5.85
C SER A 371 -13.23 0.54 -5.41
N ALA A 372 -12.73 -0.29 -6.32
CA ALA A 372 -11.62 -1.19 -6.06
C ALA A 372 -10.78 -1.46 -7.32
N ALA A 373 -9.48 -1.68 -7.14
CA ALA A 373 -8.57 -2.00 -8.23
C ALA A 373 -7.42 -2.90 -7.74
N GLU A 374 -7.11 -3.93 -8.53
CA GLU A 374 -6.09 -4.92 -8.21
C GLU A 374 -5.20 -5.17 -9.42
N CYS A 375 -3.89 -5.04 -9.26
CA CYS A 375 -2.93 -5.50 -10.25
C CYS A 375 -2.66 -7.00 -10.04
N ARG A 376 -2.69 -7.78 -11.12
CA ARG A 376 -2.38 -9.20 -11.08
C ARG A 376 -1.21 -9.53 -12.01
N PRO A 377 -0.08 -10.01 -11.46
CA PRO A 377 0.99 -10.56 -12.26
C PRO A 377 0.53 -11.76 -13.09
N GLY A 378 0.85 -11.78 -14.38
CA GLY A 378 0.67 -12.97 -15.22
C GLY A 378 1.64 -14.08 -14.80
N ASN A 379 2.83 -13.70 -14.35
CA ASN A 379 3.90 -14.56 -13.89
C ASN A 379 4.56 -13.98 -12.63
N ARG A 380 4.02 -14.39 -11.47
CA ARG A 380 4.51 -13.95 -10.14
C ARG A 380 5.98 -14.29 -9.87
N ALA A 381 6.56 -15.26 -10.59
CA ALA A 381 7.94 -15.67 -10.38
C ALA A 381 8.97 -14.66 -10.93
N VAL A 382 8.53 -13.71 -11.77
CA VAL A 382 9.42 -12.70 -12.38
C VAL A 382 8.90 -11.26 -12.29
N VAL A 383 7.63 -11.03 -11.98
CA VAL A 383 7.09 -9.67 -11.76
C VAL A 383 7.32 -9.25 -10.32
N HIS A 384 8.12 -8.21 -10.10
CA HIS A 384 8.41 -7.70 -8.77
C HIS A 384 7.42 -6.61 -8.34
N HIS A 385 7.02 -5.70 -9.22
CA HIS A 385 5.87 -4.84 -8.97
C HIS A 385 5.20 -4.37 -10.25
N ILE A 386 3.95 -3.96 -10.11
CA ILE A 386 3.14 -3.33 -11.15
C ILE A 386 2.60 -2.04 -10.57
N ILE A 387 2.87 -0.91 -11.21
CA ILE A 387 2.23 0.37 -10.88
C ILE A 387 1.34 0.73 -12.06
N VAL A 388 0.08 1.02 -11.79
CA VAL A 388 -0.88 1.48 -12.79
C VAL A 388 -1.18 2.94 -12.53
N GLY A 389 -0.76 3.77 -13.47
CA GLY A 389 -1.08 5.19 -13.49
C GLY A 389 -2.00 5.59 -14.64
N LEU A 390 -2.33 6.88 -14.71
CA LEU A 390 -3.18 7.50 -15.70
C LEU A 390 -2.40 8.53 -16.52
N VAL A 391 -2.64 8.55 -17.83
CA VAL A 391 -2.23 9.63 -18.73
C VAL A 391 -3.46 10.09 -19.49
N LEU A 392 -3.65 11.41 -19.60
CA LEU A 392 -4.80 11.98 -20.30
C LEU A 392 -4.72 11.73 -21.82
N GLY A 393 -5.85 11.87 -22.52
CA GLY A 393 -5.93 11.57 -23.95
C GLY A 393 -4.97 12.40 -24.83
N ASP A 394 -4.58 13.59 -24.36
CA ASP A 394 -3.60 14.48 -24.99
C ASP A 394 -2.14 14.16 -24.62
N GLY A 395 -1.90 13.14 -23.78
CA GLY A 395 -0.59 12.74 -23.31
C GLY A 395 -0.11 13.50 -22.06
N SER A 396 -0.89 14.45 -21.53
CA SER A 396 -0.55 15.15 -20.30
C SER A 396 -0.75 14.25 -19.07
N ARG A 397 0.01 14.54 -18.00
CA ARG A 397 -0.08 13.84 -16.72
C ARG A 397 -0.91 14.66 -15.74
N LEU A 398 -1.71 13.95 -14.93
CA LEU A 398 -2.37 14.55 -13.79
C LEU A 398 -1.34 14.73 -12.67
N SER A 399 -1.16 15.95 -12.17
CA SER A 399 -0.27 16.19 -11.03
C SER A 399 -0.88 17.17 -10.03
N GLY A 400 -0.94 16.75 -8.76
CA GLY A 400 -1.26 17.58 -7.61
C GLY A 400 -2.76 17.72 -7.31
N GLY A 401 -3.11 17.70 -6.02
CA GLY A 401 -4.47 17.96 -5.55
C GLY A 401 -5.42 16.78 -5.77
N GLN A 402 -6.63 17.05 -6.29
CA GLN A 402 -7.71 16.06 -6.36
C GLN A 402 -7.64 15.11 -7.56
N HIS A 403 -6.76 15.39 -8.53
CA HIS A 403 -6.59 14.53 -9.69
C HIS A 403 -5.22 13.84 -9.61
N SER A 404 -5.27 12.54 -9.34
CA SER A 404 -4.08 11.72 -9.20
C SER A 404 -3.79 10.93 -10.47
N GLU A 405 -2.54 10.94 -10.91
CA GLU A 405 -2.07 9.98 -11.91
C GLU A 405 -1.98 8.56 -11.35
N TRP A 406 -2.05 8.33 -10.05
CA TRP A 406 -1.87 7.00 -9.44
C TRP A 406 -3.22 6.31 -9.22
N LEU A 407 -3.44 5.18 -9.90
CA LEU A 407 -4.64 4.37 -9.72
C LEU A 407 -4.41 3.33 -8.61
N THR A 408 -3.53 2.35 -8.86
CA THR A 408 -3.27 1.23 -7.95
C THR A 408 -1.88 0.66 -8.23
N ALA A 409 -1.37 -0.17 -7.32
CA ALA A 409 -0.13 -0.91 -7.53
C ALA A 409 -0.20 -2.27 -6.84
N THR A 410 0.70 -3.17 -7.24
CA THR A 410 1.05 -4.34 -6.46
C THR A 410 2.57 -4.43 -6.34
N ALA A 411 3.03 -4.67 -5.12
CA ALA A 411 4.38 -5.02 -4.74
C ALA A 411 4.25 -6.09 -3.64
N PRO A 412 5.31 -6.82 -3.29
CA PRO A 412 5.27 -7.74 -2.16
C PRO A 412 4.74 -7.04 -0.89
N GLY A 413 3.64 -7.57 -0.36
CA GLY A 413 2.92 -7.02 0.80
C GLY A 413 1.85 -5.98 0.53
N ALA A 414 1.85 -5.35 -0.64
CA ALA A 414 0.82 -4.37 -1.00
C ALA A 414 -0.53 -5.07 -1.22
N ARG A 415 -1.57 -4.56 -0.55
CA ARG A 415 -2.96 -5.00 -0.73
C ARG A 415 -3.58 -4.31 -1.95
N PRO A 416 -4.59 -4.92 -2.59
CA PRO A 416 -5.35 -4.23 -3.62
C PRO A 416 -6.02 -2.99 -3.05
N LEU A 417 -6.27 -2.01 -3.93
CA LEU A 417 -7.07 -0.85 -3.57
C LEU A 417 -8.51 -1.31 -3.32
N MET A 418 -9.00 -1.08 -2.09
CA MET A 418 -10.40 -1.29 -1.71
C MET A 418 -10.88 -0.07 -0.92
N LEU A 419 -11.72 0.73 -1.56
CA LEU A 419 -12.25 1.96 -0.96
C LEU A 419 -13.58 1.68 -0.24
N PRO A 420 -13.79 2.29 0.95
CA PRO A 420 -15.11 2.30 1.59
C PRO A 420 -16.22 2.86 0.70
N GLU A 421 -17.46 2.49 1.02
CA GLU A 421 -18.64 3.05 0.33
C GLU A 421 -18.62 4.59 0.34
N GLY A 422 -18.97 5.19 -0.79
CA GLY A 422 -18.95 6.64 -0.99
C GLY A 422 -17.58 7.23 -1.39
N LEU A 423 -16.50 6.45 -1.33
CA LEU A 423 -15.18 6.85 -1.80
C LEU A 423 -14.85 6.16 -3.13
N ALA A 424 -14.31 6.91 -4.09
CA ALA A 424 -13.85 6.34 -5.35
C ALA A 424 -12.68 7.13 -5.94
N LYS A 425 -11.80 6.46 -6.70
CA LYS A 425 -10.87 7.14 -7.61
C LYS A 425 -11.53 7.40 -8.95
N LYS A 426 -11.18 8.49 -9.62
CA LYS A 426 -11.73 8.80 -10.95
C LYS A 426 -10.71 8.49 -12.05
N ILE A 427 -11.19 7.82 -13.10
CA ILE A 427 -10.51 7.73 -14.39
C ILE A 427 -11.27 8.63 -15.36
N PRO A 428 -10.71 9.78 -15.78
CA PRO A 428 -11.39 10.67 -16.72
C PRO A 428 -11.66 10.02 -18.07
N ALA A 429 -12.73 10.43 -18.74
CA ALA A 429 -13.02 10.04 -20.11
C ALA A 429 -11.80 10.28 -21.02
N GLY A 430 -11.50 9.31 -21.90
CA GLY A 430 -10.35 9.36 -22.80
C GLY A 430 -8.98 9.16 -22.16
N ALA A 431 -8.88 8.97 -20.84
CA ALA A 431 -7.63 8.64 -20.17
C ALA A 431 -7.16 7.22 -20.54
N LYS A 432 -5.84 7.05 -20.58
CA LYS A 432 -5.15 5.79 -20.81
C LYS A 432 -4.49 5.31 -19.54
N LEU A 433 -4.36 3.99 -19.41
CA LEU A 433 -3.63 3.37 -18.32
C LEU A 433 -2.16 3.19 -18.70
N VAL A 434 -1.26 3.52 -17.77
CA VAL A 434 0.17 3.27 -17.92
C VAL A 434 0.58 2.21 -16.90
N PHE A 435 0.96 1.04 -17.39
CA PHE A 435 1.56 -0.03 -16.60
C PHE A 435 3.07 0.20 -16.56
N GLN A 436 3.57 0.55 -15.39
CA GLN A 436 5.00 0.53 -15.08
C GLN A 436 5.33 -0.82 -14.45
N MET A 437 6.14 -1.61 -15.14
CA MET A 437 6.46 -2.99 -14.83
C MET A 437 7.93 -3.12 -14.44
N HIS A 438 8.19 -3.73 -13.29
CA HIS A 438 9.53 -4.10 -12.86
C HIS A 438 9.66 -5.62 -12.77
N TYR A 439 10.61 -6.17 -13.52
CA TYR A 439 10.87 -7.61 -13.60
C TYR A 439 12.19 -7.97 -12.94
N THR A 440 12.21 -9.12 -12.26
CA THR A 440 13.41 -9.72 -11.68
C THR A 440 13.61 -11.11 -12.29
N PRO A 441 14.56 -11.29 -13.23
CA PRO A 441 14.91 -12.60 -13.76
C PRO A 441 15.26 -13.61 -12.66
N ASN A 442 14.81 -14.85 -12.82
CA ASN A 442 14.93 -15.90 -11.79
C ASN A 442 15.73 -17.13 -12.24
N GLY A 443 16.53 -16.98 -13.30
CA GLY A 443 17.31 -18.07 -13.88
C GLY A 443 16.63 -18.83 -15.01
N THR A 444 15.33 -18.60 -15.26
CA THR A 444 14.57 -19.23 -16.35
C THR A 444 13.94 -18.18 -17.27
N ALA A 445 14.19 -18.28 -18.58
CA ALA A 445 13.54 -17.39 -19.54
C ALA A 445 12.05 -17.74 -19.60
N THR A 446 11.19 -16.73 -19.53
CA THR A 446 9.74 -16.90 -19.42
C THR A 446 9.00 -15.71 -20.03
N GLU A 447 7.68 -15.79 -20.09
CA GLU A 447 6.82 -14.70 -20.50
C GLU A 447 5.95 -14.21 -19.35
N ASP A 448 5.49 -12.96 -19.44
CA ASP A 448 4.50 -12.36 -18.54
C ASP A 448 3.43 -11.61 -19.34
N LEU A 449 2.17 -11.76 -18.93
CA LEU A 449 1.05 -10.95 -19.38
C LEU A 449 0.24 -10.51 -18.16
N SER A 450 0.73 -9.46 -17.50
CA SER A 450 0.08 -8.89 -16.33
C SER A 450 -1.17 -8.07 -16.69
N SER A 451 -2.06 -7.90 -15.72
CA SER A 451 -3.34 -7.20 -15.90
C SER A 451 -3.74 -6.39 -14.67
N VAL A 452 -4.73 -5.52 -14.83
CA VAL A 452 -5.44 -4.85 -13.73
C VAL A 452 -6.93 -5.16 -13.81
N GLY A 453 -7.52 -5.54 -12.68
CA GLY A 453 -8.95 -5.69 -12.49
C GLY A 453 -9.53 -4.44 -11.85
N LEU A 454 -10.64 -3.94 -12.38
CA LEU A 454 -11.33 -2.75 -11.89
C LEU A 454 -12.76 -3.10 -11.45
N LYS A 455 -13.20 -2.52 -10.33
CA LYS A 455 -14.61 -2.46 -9.94
C LYS A 455 -15.10 -1.04 -9.94
N PHE A 456 -16.25 -0.83 -10.57
CA PHE A 456 -16.86 0.48 -10.70
C PHE A 456 -17.74 0.80 -9.48
N ALA A 457 -17.72 2.06 -9.08
CA ALA A 457 -18.72 2.62 -8.16
C ALA A 457 -19.90 3.16 -8.98
N ASP A 458 -21.11 3.10 -8.44
CA ASP A 458 -22.22 3.88 -8.98
C ASP A 458 -21.92 5.37 -8.78
N PRO A 459 -21.82 6.19 -9.85
CA PRO A 459 -21.57 7.62 -9.71
C PRO A 459 -22.54 8.33 -8.75
N LYS A 460 -23.77 7.82 -8.59
CA LYS A 460 -24.79 8.37 -7.68
C LYS A 460 -24.55 8.08 -6.20
N THR A 461 -23.63 7.17 -5.89
CA THR A 461 -23.25 6.87 -4.51
C THR A 461 -21.91 7.47 -4.13
N VAL A 462 -21.13 7.97 -5.09
CA VAL A 462 -19.82 8.58 -4.83
C VAL A 462 -20.00 9.94 -4.16
N ARG A 463 -19.47 10.07 -2.96
CA ARG A 463 -19.45 11.30 -2.17
C ARG A 463 -18.10 12.01 -2.23
N LYS A 464 -16.99 11.28 -2.29
CA LYS A 464 -15.65 11.91 -2.36
C LYS A 464 -14.74 11.21 -3.35
N GLU A 465 -14.00 12.02 -4.09
CA GLU A 465 -12.91 11.59 -4.97
C GLU A 465 -11.64 11.39 -4.14
N VAL A 466 -11.10 10.18 -4.18
CA VAL A 466 -9.82 9.83 -3.56
C VAL A 466 -8.69 10.17 -4.52
N ALA A 467 -7.68 10.87 -4.03
CA ALA A 467 -6.47 11.18 -4.77
C ALA A 467 -5.23 10.71 -4.00
N THR A 468 -4.25 10.18 -4.72
CA THR A 468 -2.91 9.94 -4.20
C THR A 468 -2.02 11.14 -4.52
N ASP A 469 -1.42 11.74 -3.50
CA ASP A 469 -0.41 12.78 -3.64
C ASP A 469 0.88 12.34 -2.89
N LYS A 470 1.92 13.17 -2.88
CA LYS A 470 3.23 12.78 -2.35
C LYS A 470 4.04 13.93 -1.77
N ALA A 471 4.81 13.65 -0.73
CA ALA A 471 5.99 14.43 -0.35
C ALA A 471 7.22 13.71 -0.92
N ALA A 472 7.92 14.32 -1.87
CA ALA A 472 9.03 13.67 -2.57
C ALA A 472 10.20 14.62 -2.80
N THR A 473 11.41 14.10 -2.88
CA THR A 473 12.59 14.84 -3.33
C THR A 473 13.35 14.06 -4.39
N ARG A 474 13.78 14.77 -5.43
CA ARG A 474 14.73 14.25 -6.45
C ARG A 474 16.17 14.64 -6.17
N ARG A 475 16.42 15.40 -5.09
CA ARG A 475 17.75 15.89 -4.72
C ARG A 475 18.44 14.88 -3.79
N LEU A 476 18.67 13.67 -4.29
CA LEU A 476 19.42 12.64 -3.58
C LEU A 476 20.87 12.63 -4.05
N GLN A 477 21.78 12.59 -3.09
CA GLN A 477 23.19 12.27 -3.28
C GLN A 477 23.67 11.51 -2.04
N ILE A 478 23.43 10.20 -2.05
CA ILE A 478 23.81 9.30 -0.96
C ILE A 478 25.30 8.98 -1.15
N PRO A 479 26.17 9.35 -0.20
CA PRO A 479 27.60 9.15 -0.34
C PRO A 479 27.98 7.66 -0.26
N PRO A 480 29.11 7.26 -0.86
CA PRO A 480 29.67 5.92 -0.70
C PRO A 480 29.89 5.57 0.77
N HIS A 481 29.69 4.30 1.11
CA HIS A 481 29.98 3.70 2.42
C HIS A 481 29.20 4.27 3.63
N ASP A 482 28.25 5.18 3.42
CA ASP A 482 27.41 5.72 4.48
C ASP A 482 26.32 4.73 4.85
N ASP A 483 26.29 4.29 6.11
CA ASP A 483 25.36 3.28 6.61
C ASP A 483 24.04 3.88 7.14
N ASN A 484 23.90 5.22 7.14
CA ASN A 484 22.78 5.92 7.76
C ASN A 484 22.51 7.32 7.17
N TYR A 485 22.64 7.50 5.86
CA TYR A 485 22.37 8.77 5.20
C TYR A 485 20.91 9.20 5.40
N HIS A 486 20.68 10.43 5.83
CA HIS A 486 19.34 10.99 6.08
C HIS A 486 18.98 12.07 5.07
N THR A 487 17.72 12.08 4.64
CA THR A 487 17.16 13.14 3.79
C THR A 487 15.69 13.39 4.14
N VAL A 488 15.19 14.54 3.69
CA VAL A 488 13.83 15.01 4.01
C VAL A 488 13.14 15.48 2.73
N ALA A 489 11.86 15.16 2.61
CA ALA A 489 10.93 15.83 1.71
C ALA A 489 9.80 16.46 2.51
N GLU A 490 9.33 17.62 2.07
CA GLU A 490 8.22 18.32 2.69
C GLU A 490 7.16 18.66 1.65
N GLN A 491 5.88 18.50 2.01
CA GLN A 491 4.72 18.93 1.22
C GLN A 491 3.81 19.78 2.12
N THR A 492 3.40 20.95 1.65
CA THR A 492 2.41 21.77 2.37
C THR A 492 1.00 21.45 1.88
N ILE A 493 0.09 21.18 2.81
CA ILE A 493 -1.30 20.88 2.53
C ILE A 493 -2.05 22.16 2.12
N ALA A 494 -2.60 22.19 0.91
CA ALA A 494 -3.18 23.41 0.32
C ALA A 494 -4.64 23.68 0.71
N ARG A 495 -5.36 22.65 1.15
CA ARG A 495 -6.78 22.64 1.58
C ARG A 495 -6.94 21.60 2.68
N ASP A 496 -7.91 21.77 3.56
CA ASP A 496 -8.26 20.76 4.56
C ASP A 496 -8.52 19.41 3.88
N ILE A 497 -7.80 18.38 4.30
CA ILE A 497 -7.94 17.01 3.79
C ILE A 497 -8.21 16.01 4.91
N GLN A 498 -8.85 14.91 4.56
CA GLN A 498 -8.83 13.69 5.35
C GLN A 498 -7.87 12.72 4.68
N MET A 499 -6.72 12.47 5.31
CA MET A 499 -5.74 11.48 4.87
C MET A 499 -6.22 10.08 5.25
N LEU A 500 -6.27 9.20 4.26
CA LEU A 500 -6.79 7.84 4.37
C LEU A 500 -5.68 6.82 4.61
N ALA A 501 -4.55 6.97 3.91
CA ALA A 501 -3.45 6.02 3.96
C ALA A 501 -2.12 6.68 3.62
N MET A 502 -1.02 6.03 4.02
CA MET A 502 0.35 6.41 3.69
C MET A 502 1.10 5.21 3.07
N PHE A 503 1.97 5.47 2.10
CA PHE A 503 2.76 4.45 1.41
C PHE A 503 4.20 4.95 1.20
N PRO A 504 5.13 4.68 2.14
CA PRO A 504 6.54 5.04 1.99
C PRO A 504 7.19 4.22 0.87
N HIS A 505 8.01 4.88 0.04
CA HIS A 505 8.70 4.23 -1.05
C HIS A 505 10.17 4.70 -1.17
N MET A 506 11.07 3.72 -1.17
CA MET A 506 12.52 3.78 -1.37
C MET A 506 12.98 2.48 -2.06
N HIS A 507 14.19 2.46 -2.62
CA HIS A 507 14.77 1.26 -3.25
C HIS A 507 15.65 0.45 -2.27
N LEU A 508 16.66 -0.26 -2.81
CA LEU A 508 17.45 -1.29 -2.12
C LEU A 508 18.23 -0.78 -0.90
N ARG A 509 18.49 0.53 -0.81
CA ARG A 509 19.22 1.15 0.30
C ARG A 509 18.31 1.73 1.36
N GLY A 510 17.00 1.79 1.12
CA GLY A 510 16.03 2.24 2.12
C GLY A 510 16.18 1.49 3.45
N LYS A 511 16.31 2.24 4.55
CA LYS A 511 16.58 1.73 5.90
C LYS A 511 15.45 2.05 6.88
N ALA A 512 14.96 3.29 6.85
CA ALA A 512 13.84 3.73 7.68
C ALA A 512 13.07 4.87 7.00
N PHE A 513 11.80 5.05 7.36
CA PHE A 513 10.94 6.12 6.85
C PHE A 513 10.02 6.65 7.94
N ARG A 514 9.77 7.96 7.99
CA ARG A 514 8.84 8.57 8.95
C ARG A 514 8.01 9.67 8.31
N TYR A 515 6.73 9.74 8.68
CA TYR A 515 5.81 10.83 8.36
C TYR A 515 5.50 11.62 9.63
N THR A 516 5.72 12.93 9.58
CA THR A 516 5.40 13.88 10.64
C THR A 516 4.48 14.97 10.08
N ALA A 517 3.34 15.20 10.73
CA ALA A 517 2.51 16.37 10.47
C ALA A 517 2.94 17.51 11.40
N ARG A 518 3.33 18.64 10.82
CA ARG A 518 3.53 19.91 11.55
C ARG A 518 2.34 20.81 11.28
N TYR A 519 1.50 21.03 12.27
CA TYR A 519 0.25 21.78 12.16
C TYR A 519 0.50 23.30 12.10
N PRO A 520 -0.46 24.10 11.60
CA PRO A 520 -0.32 25.57 11.50
C PRO A 520 -0.11 26.29 12.83
N ASP A 521 -0.53 25.69 13.94
CA ASP A 521 -0.36 26.20 15.30
C ASP A 521 1.03 25.89 15.91
N GLY A 522 1.83 25.09 15.21
CA GLY A 522 3.16 24.67 15.64
C GLY A 522 3.20 23.32 16.36
N GLU A 523 2.06 22.65 16.58
CA GLU A 523 2.06 21.28 17.10
C GLU A 523 2.66 20.31 16.06
N GLU A 524 3.33 19.26 16.54
CA GLU A 524 3.87 18.19 15.70
C GLU A 524 3.34 16.83 16.14
N GLU A 525 3.05 15.97 15.17
CA GLU A 525 2.61 14.61 15.39
C GLU A 525 3.27 13.65 14.40
N ILE A 526 3.85 12.56 14.92
CA ILE A 526 4.33 11.47 14.09
C ILE A 526 3.12 10.61 13.68
N LEU A 527 2.79 10.64 12.39
CA LEU A 527 1.68 9.89 11.82
C LEU A 527 2.05 8.43 11.56
N LEU A 528 3.29 8.19 11.13
CA LEU A 528 3.84 6.87 10.81
C LEU A 528 5.35 6.87 11.03
N ASP A 529 5.87 5.82 11.63
CA ASP A 529 7.30 5.61 11.86
C ASP A 529 7.64 4.16 11.49
N VAL A 530 8.47 3.97 10.47
CA VAL A 530 8.89 2.68 9.91
C VAL A 530 10.41 2.54 10.13
N PRO A 531 10.86 2.10 11.32
CA PRO A 531 12.28 2.04 11.67
C PRO A 531 13.09 0.98 10.92
N ASN A 532 12.42 -0.04 10.38
CA ASN A 532 13.05 -1.15 9.64
C ASN A 532 12.39 -1.29 8.27
N TYR A 533 12.58 -0.30 7.41
CA TYR A 533 12.05 -0.36 6.04
C TYR A 533 12.67 -1.55 5.29
N ASP A 534 11.85 -2.25 4.50
CA ASP A 534 12.29 -3.36 3.66
C ASP A 534 11.76 -3.17 2.24
N PHE A 535 12.65 -3.04 1.27
CA PHE A 535 12.28 -2.92 -0.14
C PHE A 535 11.50 -4.14 -0.64
N ALA A 536 11.80 -5.32 -0.10
CA ALA A 536 11.11 -6.57 -0.42
C ALA A 536 9.73 -6.66 0.25
N TRP A 537 9.32 -5.66 1.05
CA TRP A 537 8.01 -5.63 1.68
C TRP A 537 7.46 -4.19 1.84
N GLN A 538 6.70 -3.75 0.83
CA GLN A 538 6.18 -2.38 0.75
C GLN A 538 4.68 -2.37 1.05
N ASN A 539 4.33 -1.90 2.25
CA ASN A 539 2.96 -1.85 2.75
C ASN A 539 2.34 -0.46 2.58
N SER A 540 1.03 -0.44 2.34
CA SER A 540 0.20 0.73 2.64
C SER A 540 -0.18 0.70 4.12
N TYR A 541 -0.26 1.87 4.75
CA TYR A 541 -0.65 2.04 6.14
C TYR A 541 -1.97 2.81 6.17
N GLU A 542 -3.08 2.07 6.29
CA GLU A 542 -4.43 2.60 6.15
C GLU A 542 -4.97 2.96 7.52
N PHE A 543 -5.27 4.24 7.75
CA PHE A 543 -5.76 4.69 9.05
C PHE A 543 -7.06 3.97 9.43
N THR A 544 -7.21 3.65 10.72
CA THR A 544 -8.49 3.18 11.27
C THR A 544 -9.58 4.24 11.12
N GLU A 545 -9.23 5.49 11.39
CA GLU A 545 -10.07 6.67 11.16
C GLU A 545 -9.29 7.69 10.33
N PRO A 546 -9.85 8.23 9.22
CA PRO A 546 -9.17 9.21 8.40
C PRO A 546 -8.62 10.40 9.21
N LYS A 547 -7.36 10.76 8.96
CA LYS A 547 -6.67 11.83 9.68
C LYS A 547 -6.98 13.20 9.05
N LEU A 548 -7.63 14.10 9.79
CA LEU A 548 -7.81 15.48 9.35
C LEU A 548 -6.46 16.21 9.38
N LEU A 549 -6.03 16.72 8.22
CA LEU A 549 -4.90 17.64 8.11
C LEU A 549 -5.42 18.99 7.61
N PRO A 550 -5.42 20.03 8.45
CA PRO A 550 -5.82 21.37 8.06
C PRO A 550 -4.92 21.95 6.95
N LYS A 551 -5.47 22.90 6.19
CA LYS A 551 -4.70 23.75 5.29
C LYS A 551 -3.53 24.39 6.03
N GLY A 552 -2.36 24.36 5.40
CA GLY A 552 -1.12 24.90 5.95
C GLY A 552 -0.31 23.90 6.77
N THR A 553 -0.86 22.71 7.10
CA THR A 553 -0.08 21.62 7.68
C THR A 553 1.08 21.27 6.74
N LYS A 554 2.28 21.10 7.29
CA LYS A 554 3.44 20.57 6.57
C LYS A 554 3.55 19.08 6.85
N LEU A 555 3.40 18.27 5.81
CA LEU A 555 3.72 16.85 5.85
C LEU A 555 5.21 16.68 5.58
N VAL A 556 5.95 16.31 6.61
CA VAL A 556 7.40 16.09 6.59
C VAL A 556 7.66 14.60 6.52
N CYS A 557 8.36 14.18 5.48
CA CYS A 557 8.76 12.79 5.29
C CYS A 557 10.28 12.70 5.47
N ASP A 558 10.73 11.96 6.47
CA ASP A 558 12.13 11.65 6.70
C ASP A 558 12.45 10.26 6.15
N ALA A 559 13.59 10.12 5.47
CA ALA A 559 14.06 8.85 4.92
C ALA A 559 15.54 8.63 5.27
N TRP A 560 15.87 7.40 5.65
CA TRP A 560 17.23 6.96 5.94
C TRP A 560 17.65 5.85 4.97
N TYR A 561 18.92 5.87 4.56
CA TYR A 561 19.50 4.92 3.62
C TYR A 561 20.78 4.29 4.17
N ASN A 562 21.06 3.04 3.77
CA ASN A 562 22.31 2.34 4.03
C ASN A 562 23.00 2.00 2.70
N ASN A 563 23.97 2.84 2.32
CA ASN A 563 24.87 2.67 1.18
C ASN A 563 26.25 2.08 1.59
N SER A 564 26.28 1.21 2.59
CA SER A 564 27.50 0.52 3.02
C SER A 564 27.46 -0.97 2.67
N GLU A 565 28.59 -1.66 2.90
CA GLU A 565 28.76 -3.10 2.75
C GLU A 565 27.87 -3.93 3.68
N SER A 566 27.39 -3.31 4.77
CA SER A 566 26.49 -3.97 5.73
C SER A 566 25.11 -4.23 5.13
N ASN A 567 24.70 -3.47 4.11
CA ASN A 567 23.48 -3.75 3.36
C ASN A 567 23.75 -4.81 2.30
N LEU A 568 23.30 -6.04 2.56
CA LEU A 568 23.49 -7.17 1.64
C LEU A 568 22.82 -6.98 0.27
N ALA A 569 21.78 -6.15 0.19
CA ALA A 569 21.07 -5.84 -1.04
C ALA A 569 21.74 -4.69 -1.83
N ASN A 570 22.75 -4.02 -1.26
CA ASN A 570 23.46 -2.93 -1.91
C ASN A 570 24.33 -3.47 -3.06
N PRO A 571 24.06 -3.08 -4.32
CA PRO A 571 24.81 -3.60 -5.45
C PRO A 571 26.20 -2.98 -5.59
N ASP A 572 26.40 -1.76 -5.09
CA ASP A 572 27.68 -1.05 -5.14
C ASP A 572 27.74 -0.03 -3.99
N PRO A 573 28.45 -0.35 -2.87
CA PRO A 573 28.63 0.56 -1.75
C PRO A 573 29.66 1.67 -2.02
N SER A 574 30.45 1.55 -3.09
CA SER A 574 31.50 2.52 -3.45
C SER A 574 31.00 3.66 -4.33
N ALA A 575 29.80 3.51 -4.90
CA ALA A 575 29.17 4.52 -5.74
C ALA A 575 28.42 5.58 -4.91
N THR A 576 28.47 6.83 -5.37
CA THR A 576 27.51 7.86 -4.97
C THR A 576 26.18 7.59 -5.67
N VAL A 577 25.08 7.55 -4.92
CA VAL A 577 23.77 7.16 -5.45
C VAL A 577 22.83 8.36 -5.52
N GLY A 578 22.26 8.60 -6.70
CA GLY A 578 21.30 9.66 -6.97
C GLY A 578 19.87 9.18 -7.09
N TRP A 579 18.95 10.11 -7.34
CA TRP A 579 17.56 9.79 -7.62
C TRP A 579 17.42 9.11 -8.98
N GLY A 580 16.64 8.05 -9.07
CA GLY A 580 16.34 7.40 -10.35
C GLY A 580 15.29 6.29 -10.25
N ASP A 581 14.87 5.79 -11.41
CA ASP A 581 13.80 4.79 -11.51
C ASP A 581 14.29 3.38 -11.21
N GLN A 582 15.58 3.11 -11.42
CA GLN A 582 16.13 1.77 -11.29
C GLN A 582 16.38 1.40 -9.83
N THR A 583 16.25 0.11 -9.49
CA THR A 583 16.37 -0.37 -8.10
C THR A 583 17.75 -0.18 -7.48
N TRP A 584 18.81 -0.06 -8.28
CA TRP A 584 20.16 0.30 -7.80
C TRP A 584 20.40 1.81 -7.72
N GLU A 585 19.52 2.63 -8.30
CA GLU A 585 19.38 4.06 -7.98
C GLU A 585 18.52 4.19 -6.71
N GLU A 586 18.11 5.41 -6.33
CA GLU A 586 17.23 5.59 -5.16
C GLU A 586 16.03 6.50 -5.41
N MET A 587 15.04 6.35 -4.53
CA MET A 587 13.87 7.23 -4.47
C MET A 587 13.59 7.63 -3.04
N MET A 588 13.07 8.85 -2.89
CA MET A 588 12.48 9.33 -1.65
C MET A 588 11.07 9.81 -1.96
N ILE A 589 10.08 8.96 -1.66
CA ILE A 589 8.68 9.32 -1.90
C ILE A 589 7.83 8.87 -0.72
N GLY A 590 7.19 9.84 -0.06
CA GLY A 590 6.13 9.61 0.90
C GLY A 590 4.77 9.80 0.25
N TYR A 591 4.19 8.74 -0.31
CA TYR A 591 2.85 8.80 -0.90
C TYR A 591 1.78 8.81 0.18
N TYR A 592 0.65 9.46 -0.10
CA TYR A 592 -0.53 9.40 0.74
C TYR A 592 -1.81 9.47 -0.09
N ASP A 593 -2.82 8.70 0.33
CA ASP A 593 -4.18 8.82 -0.20
C ASP A 593 -4.97 9.78 0.67
N ALA A 594 -5.73 10.68 0.05
CA ALA A 594 -6.56 11.64 0.76
C ALA A 594 -7.83 12.01 -0.02
N VAL A 595 -8.78 12.59 0.71
CA VAL A 595 -9.96 13.28 0.18
C VAL A 595 -10.00 14.70 0.72
N TRP A 596 -10.68 15.60 0.02
CA TRP A 596 -11.01 16.91 0.60
C TRP A 596 -11.99 16.74 1.76
N ALA A 597 -11.72 17.45 2.86
CA ALA A 597 -12.49 17.28 4.09
C ALA A 597 -13.96 17.69 3.89
N ASP A 598 -14.20 18.74 3.11
CA ASP A 598 -15.49 19.38 2.87
C ASP A 598 -16.18 18.93 1.57
N GLN A 599 -15.59 18.03 0.79
CA GLN A 599 -16.22 17.55 -0.45
C GLN A 599 -17.45 16.67 -0.15
N ASP A 600 -18.53 16.93 -0.88
CA ASP A 600 -19.66 16.01 -1.07
C ASP A 600 -20.15 16.09 -2.52
N LEU A 601 -19.66 15.17 -3.35
CA LEU A 601 -19.99 15.07 -4.77
C LEU A 601 -21.47 14.85 -5.02
N LEU A 602 -22.27 14.38 -4.06
CA LEU A 602 -23.72 14.29 -4.25
C LEU A 602 -24.40 15.65 -4.09
N GLN A 603 -23.81 16.56 -3.30
CA GLN A 603 -24.26 17.96 -3.20
C GLN A 603 -23.68 18.81 -4.33
N GLU A 604 -22.43 18.55 -4.73
CA GLU A 604 -21.76 19.24 -5.83
C GLU A 604 -22.28 18.81 -7.22
N ASN A 605 -22.53 17.51 -7.46
CA ASN A 605 -23.20 17.02 -8.68
C ASN A 605 -24.71 17.31 -8.67
N GLY A 606 -25.29 17.65 -7.51
CA GLY A 606 -26.58 18.32 -7.41
C GLY A 606 -26.58 19.76 -7.95
N ARG A 607 -25.40 20.31 -8.29
CA ARG A 607 -25.15 21.60 -8.97
C ARG A 607 -24.38 21.43 -10.29
N ALA A 608 -24.44 20.25 -10.92
CA ALA A 608 -23.87 20.07 -12.25
C ALA A 608 -24.50 21.08 -13.23
N GLU A 609 -23.69 21.70 -14.09
CA GLU A 609 -24.17 22.63 -15.12
C GLU A 609 -25.29 21.95 -15.93
N GLY A 610 -26.48 22.56 -15.96
CA GLY A 610 -27.68 22.02 -16.59
C GLY A 610 -28.47 20.98 -15.78
N ALA A 611 -28.09 20.64 -14.54
CA ALA A 611 -28.82 19.67 -13.73
C ALA A 611 -30.15 20.23 -13.17
N ARG A 612 -30.17 21.51 -12.76
CA ARG A 612 -31.42 22.15 -12.30
C ARG A 612 -32.31 22.48 -13.49
N THR A 613 -31.73 22.87 -14.63
CA THR A 613 -32.45 22.99 -15.91
C THR A 613 -33.04 21.64 -16.34
N SER A 614 -32.28 20.55 -16.26
CA SER A 614 -32.75 19.20 -16.59
C SER A 614 -33.87 18.75 -15.66
N LEU A 615 -33.78 19.06 -14.35
CA LEU A 615 -34.85 18.82 -13.39
C LEU A 615 -36.12 19.60 -13.74
N PHE A 616 -35.98 20.87 -14.12
CA PHE A 616 -37.10 21.71 -14.57
C PHE A 616 -37.77 21.12 -15.83
N ILE A 617 -36.98 20.72 -16.83
CA ILE A 617 -37.48 20.09 -18.06
C ILE A 617 -38.20 18.77 -17.72
N ALA A 618 -37.61 17.93 -16.88
CA ALA A 618 -38.22 16.66 -16.47
C ALA A 618 -39.56 16.87 -15.75
N ARG A 619 -39.65 17.84 -14.82
CA ARG A 619 -40.91 18.20 -14.16
C ARG A 619 -41.94 18.76 -15.14
N THR A 620 -41.49 19.49 -16.15
CA THR A 620 -42.37 20.03 -17.20
C THR A 620 -42.95 18.92 -18.07
N LEU A 621 -42.12 17.96 -18.48
CA LEU A 621 -42.55 16.76 -19.20
C LEU A 621 -43.53 15.91 -18.37
N ALA A 622 -43.37 15.90 -17.04
CA ALA A 622 -44.29 15.24 -16.12
C ALA A 622 -45.58 16.05 -15.82
N GLY A 623 -45.70 17.29 -16.33
CA GLY A 623 -46.84 18.18 -16.08
C GLY A 623 -46.87 18.79 -14.67
N GLU A 624 -45.75 18.76 -13.96
CA GLU A 624 -45.58 19.18 -12.56
C GLU A 624 -45.17 20.65 -12.41
N THR A 625 -44.77 21.33 -13.49
CA THR A 625 -44.39 22.77 -13.48
C THR A 625 -45.59 23.69 -13.72
N LYS A 626 -46.58 23.66 -12.82
CA LYS A 626 -47.68 24.64 -12.81
C LYS A 626 -47.40 25.73 -11.78
N LEU A 627 -47.66 26.98 -12.16
CA LEU A 627 -47.65 28.10 -11.21
C LEU A 627 -48.86 27.97 -10.27
N PRO A 628 -48.64 27.78 -8.95
CA PRO A 628 -49.72 27.76 -7.97
C PRO A 628 -50.39 29.15 -7.91
N ALA A 629 -51.71 29.19 -7.65
CA ALA A 629 -52.44 30.45 -7.54
C ALA A 629 -51.92 31.30 -6.36
N GLU A 630 -51.54 30.63 -5.27
CA GLU A 630 -50.97 31.22 -4.07
C GLU A 630 -49.64 31.94 -4.37
N LEU A 631 -48.84 31.39 -5.30
CA LEU A 631 -47.57 32.00 -5.69
C LEU A 631 -47.79 33.28 -6.51
N LEU A 632 -48.80 33.30 -7.38
CA LEU A 632 -49.17 34.52 -8.13
C LEU A 632 -49.68 35.62 -7.19
N ILE A 633 -50.50 35.27 -6.21
CA ILE A 633 -50.97 36.21 -5.18
C ILE A 633 -49.78 36.76 -4.38
N ALA A 634 -48.83 35.89 -3.99
CA ALA A 634 -47.63 36.32 -3.29
C ALA A 634 -46.78 37.30 -4.12
N CYS A 635 -46.69 37.09 -5.44
CA CYS A 635 -46.01 38.02 -6.35
C CYS A 635 -46.66 39.42 -6.36
N GLU A 636 -47.99 39.52 -6.43
CA GLU A 636 -48.72 40.80 -6.51
C GLU A 636 -48.51 41.69 -5.26
N SER A 637 -48.16 41.12 -4.10
CA SER A 637 -47.88 41.89 -2.87
C SER A 637 -46.39 42.01 -2.52
N ALA A 638 -45.49 41.32 -3.23
CA ALA A 638 -44.11 41.13 -2.78
C ALA A 638 -43.23 42.39 -2.87
N LEU A 639 -43.50 43.29 -3.83
CA LEU A 639 -42.68 44.50 -3.99
C LEU A 639 -42.96 45.55 -2.91
N ASP A 640 -44.14 45.51 -2.29
CA ASP A 640 -44.53 46.43 -1.22
C ASP A 640 -43.97 46.02 0.16
N GLN A 641 -43.47 44.79 0.30
CA GLN A 641 -42.99 44.21 1.56
C GLN A 641 -41.63 43.50 1.37
N PRO A 642 -40.50 44.11 1.78
CA PRO A 642 -39.17 43.53 1.61
C PRO A 642 -39.00 42.11 2.17
N GLU A 643 -39.63 41.80 3.31
CA GLU A 643 -39.60 40.47 3.93
C GLU A 643 -40.36 39.43 3.09
N ALA A 644 -41.46 39.84 2.44
CA ALA A 644 -42.24 38.98 1.55
C ALA A 644 -41.47 38.66 0.26
N LEU A 645 -40.68 39.61 -0.26
CA LEU A 645 -39.84 39.40 -1.44
C LEU A 645 -38.74 38.35 -1.20
N GLN A 646 -38.14 38.34 0.00
CA GLN A 646 -37.13 37.35 0.36
C GLN A 646 -37.74 35.93 0.43
N ALA A 647 -38.91 35.80 1.08
CA ALA A 647 -39.66 34.54 1.14
C ALA A 647 -40.10 34.08 -0.26
N LEU A 648 -40.53 35.02 -1.11
CA LEU A 648 -40.93 34.75 -2.49
C LEU A 648 -39.79 34.14 -3.31
N GLY A 649 -38.53 34.57 -3.11
CA GLY A 649 -37.39 33.99 -3.81
C GLY A 649 -37.24 32.47 -3.58
N ALA A 650 -37.51 31.99 -2.36
CA ALA A 650 -37.48 30.56 -2.06
C ALA A 650 -38.65 29.80 -2.72
N GLU A 651 -39.85 30.38 -2.76
CA GLU A 651 -41.01 29.78 -3.42
C GLU A 651 -40.87 29.74 -4.95
N LEU A 652 -40.32 30.80 -5.55
CA LEU A 652 -40.02 30.84 -6.99
C LEU A 652 -39.07 29.71 -7.39
N ARG A 653 -38.08 29.38 -6.56
CA ARG A 653 -37.14 28.26 -6.80
C ARG A 653 -37.79 26.88 -6.74
N LYS A 654 -38.96 26.72 -6.11
CA LYS A 654 -39.69 25.44 -6.17
C LYS A 654 -40.22 25.18 -7.59
N VAL A 655 -40.57 26.25 -8.31
CA VAL A 655 -41.10 26.19 -9.69
C VAL A 655 -39.98 26.32 -10.73
N LEU A 656 -38.99 27.18 -10.47
CA LEU A 656 -37.81 27.43 -11.31
C LEU A 656 -36.54 27.10 -10.51
N PRO A 657 -36.17 25.81 -10.32
CA PRO A 657 -35.04 25.40 -9.47
C PRO A 657 -33.69 26.00 -9.92
N GLN A 658 -33.57 26.33 -11.20
CA GLN A 658 -32.39 26.95 -11.80
C GLN A 658 -32.29 28.47 -11.58
N LEU A 659 -33.26 29.10 -10.91
CA LEU A 659 -33.28 30.55 -10.66
C LEU A 659 -32.43 30.95 -9.45
N ASP A 660 -31.41 31.77 -9.68
CA ASP A 660 -30.46 32.17 -8.63
C ASP A 660 -30.76 33.58 -8.09
N ARG A 661 -31.23 34.49 -8.95
CA ARG A 661 -31.53 35.88 -8.56
C ARG A 661 -32.68 36.49 -9.36
N VAL A 662 -33.49 37.29 -8.68
CA VAL A 662 -34.53 38.15 -9.27
C VAL A 662 -34.33 39.58 -8.80
N CYS A 663 -34.30 40.54 -9.72
CA CYS A 663 -34.23 41.95 -9.35
C CYS A 663 -35.06 42.87 -10.24
N VAL A 664 -35.65 43.88 -9.62
CA VAL A 664 -36.43 44.94 -10.27
C VAL A 664 -35.53 46.13 -10.51
N THR A 665 -35.46 46.58 -11.75
CA THR A 665 -34.63 47.70 -12.17
C THR A 665 -35.52 48.76 -12.83
N SER A 666 -35.39 50.02 -12.42
CA SER A 666 -36.17 51.13 -12.97
C SER A 666 -35.27 52.30 -13.39
N VAL A 667 -35.79 53.19 -14.22
CA VAL A 667 -35.12 54.46 -14.56
C VAL A 667 -35.47 55.54 -13.53
N ASP A 668 -34.45 56.20 -13.01
CA ASP A 668 -34.55 57.35 -12.11
C ASP A 668 -33.67 58.49 -12.67
N GLY A 669 -34.30 59.42 -13.39
CA GLY A 669 -33.61 60.45 -14.17
C GLY A 669 -32.72 59.85 -15.26
N LYS A 670 -31.40 60.05 -15.16
CA LYS A 670 -30.40 59.47 -16.08
C LYS A 670 -29.78 58.17 -15.56
N LYS A 671 -30.30 57.60 -14.47
CA LYS A 671 -29.72 56.40 -13.84
C LYS A 671 -30.68 55.22 -13.89
N VAL A 672 -30.10 54.04 -14.03
CA VAL A 672 -30.75 52.74 -13.89
C VAL A 672 -30.48 52.25 -12.48
N VAL A 673 -31.53 52.02 -11.69
CA VAL A 673 -31.43 51.68 -10.26
C VAL A 673 -32.10 50.35 -9.99
N VAL A 674 -31.43 49.47 -9.25
CA VAL A 674 -32.05 48.25 -8.68
C VAL A 674 -32.89 48.65 -7.47
N LYS A 675 -34.21 48.60 -7.62
CA LYS A 675 -35.19 48.96 -6.57
C LYS A 675 -35.43 47.82 -5.60
N HIS A 676 -35.50 46.60 -6.11
CA HIS A 676 -35.73 45.40 -5.32
C HIS A 676 -34.85 44.27 -5.83
N CYS A 677 -34.36 43.42 -4.93
CA CYS A 677 -33.54 42.28 -5.28
C CYS A 677 -33.71 41.17 -4.26
N VAL A 678 -33.91 39.95 -4.74
CA VAL A 678 -33.79 38.72 -3.97
C VAL A 678 -32.80 37.82 -4.70
N GLN A 679 -31.88 37.22 -3.96
CA GLN A 679 -30.84 36.36 -4.52
C GLN A 679 -30.53 35.21 -3.59
N ASP A 680 -29.91 34.16 -4.13
CA ASP A 680 -29.45 33.05 -3.31
C ASP A 680 -28.36 33.53 -2.35
N PRO A 681 -28.38 33.14 -1.06
CA PRO A 681 -27.37 33.53 -0.09
C PRO A 681 -25.92 33.28 -0.56
N LEU A 682 -25.71 32.28 -1.42
CA LEU A 682 -24.40 31.99 -2.01
C LEU A 682 -23.83 33.14 -2.85
N TYR A 683 -24.69 34.01 -3.40
CA TYR A 683 -24.30 35.15 -4.23
C TYR A 683 -24.41 36.49 -3.50
N GLU A 684 -24.68 36.50 -2.19
CA GLU A 684 -25.06 37.70 -1.44
C GLU A 684 -23.96 38.79 -1.39
N GLY A 685 -22.70 38.41 -1.60
CA GLY A 685 -21.55 39.33 -1.70
C GLY A 685 -20.95 39.52 -3.10
N ALA A 686 -21.45 38.80 -4.11
CA ALA A 686 -20.78 38.70 -5.41
C ALA A 686 -21.20 39.80 -6.40
N VAL A 687 -22.41 40.34 -6.30
CA VAL A 687 -23.00 41.15 -7.39
C VAL A 687 -23.91 42.27 -6.87
N GLY A 688 -23.84 43.45 -7.50
CA GLY A 688 -24.44 44.73 -7.07
C GLY A 688 -25.84 44.64 -6.44
N GLY A 689 -26.01 45.29 -5.28
CA GLY A 689 -27.25 45.29 -4.49
C GLY A 689 -28.16 46.51 -4.72
N VAL A 690 -29.28 46.52 -3.98
CA VAL A 690 -30.34 47.56 -4.02
C VAL A 690 -29.77 48.96 -3.80
N GLY A 691 -30.30 49.95 -4.53
CA GLY A 691 -29.96 51.37 -4.37
C GLY A 691 -28.71 51.85 -5.11
N LYS A 692 -27.97 50.97 -5.79
CA LYS A 692 -26.84 51.37 -6.65
C LYS A 692 -27.37 51.81 -8.03
N GLY A 693 -27.12 53.07 -8.39
CA GLY A 693 -27.50 53.64 -9.69
C GLY A 693 -26.36 53.62 -10.69
N ILE A 694 -26.60 53.06 -11.88
CA ILE A 694 -25.67 53.05 -13.02
C ILE A 694 -26.14 54.11 -14.03
N ASP A 695 -25.23 54.85 -14.65
CA ASP A 695 -25.63 55.79 -15.71
C ASP A 695 -26.30 55.02 -16.86
N ALA A 696 -27.50 55.46 -17.26
CA ALA A 696 -28.30 54.81 -18.30
C ALA A 696 -27.57 54.76 -19.64
N ALA A 697 -26.65 55.68 -19.91
CA ALA A 697 -25.82 55.65 -21.11
C ALA A 697 -24.85 54.46 -21.15
N TRP A 698 -24.53 53.87 -19.99
CA TRP A 698 -23.52 52.81 -19.85
C TRP A 698 -24.16 51.46 -19.43
N SER A 699 -25.47 51.42 -19.23
CA SER A 699 -26.21 50.22 -18.80
C SER A 699 -26.98 49.60 -19.96
N LYS A 700 -26.71 48.32 -20.25
CA LYS A 700 -27.51 47.55 -21.20
C LYS A 700 -28.89 47.27 -20.63
N LEU A 701 -29.02 47.06 -19.32
CA LEU A 701 -30.31 46.92 -18.64
C LEU A 701 -31.20 48.15 -18.86
N GLY A 702 -30.63 49.36 -18.90
CA GLY A 702 -31.36 50.57 -19.26
C GLY A 702 -32.03 50.51 -20.63
N SER A 703 -31.34 49.98 -21.64
CA SER A 703 -31.92 49.79 -22.97
C SER A 703 -33.03 48.73 -23.01
N LEU A 704 -32.99 47.76 -22.09
CA LEU A 704 -33.98 46.69 -22.00
C LEU A 704 -35.30 47.14 -21.36
N ILE A 705 -35.30 48.26 -20.63
CA ILE A 705 -36.54 48.86 -20.08
C ILE A 705 -37.49 49.33 -21.18
N GLU A 706 -36.93 49.80 -22.29
CA GLU A 706 -37.70 50.24 -23.46
C GLU A 706 -37.97 49.09 -24.45
N ALA A 707 -37.56 47.86 -24.13
CA ALA A 707 -37.79 46.71 -25.00
C ALA A 707 -39.29 46.36 -25.06
N LYS A 708 -39.73 45.84 -26.22
CA LYS A 708 -41.14 45.44 -26.44
C LYS A 708 -41.44 43.99 -26.03
N LYS A 709 -40.42 43.17 -25.82
CA LYS A 709 -40.51 41.73 -25.54
C LYS A 709 -39.41 41.33 -24.54
N PRO A 710 -39.57 40.21 -23.82
CA PRO A 710 -38.48 39.68 -23.02
C PRO A 710 -37.23 39.45 -23.86
N THR A 711 -36.08 39.70 -23.25
CA THR A 711 -34.77 39.41 -23.86
C THR A 711 -34.10 38.31 -23.05
N VAL A 712 -33.68 37.24 -23.74
CA VAL A 712 -33.00 36.09 -23.16
C VAL A 712 -31.53 36.11 -23.58
N TYR A 713 -30.63 35.95 -22.64
CA TYR A 713 -29.21 35.76 -22.88
C TYR A 713 -28.82 34.37 -22.39
N SER A 714 -28.49 33.47 -23.31
CA SER A 714 -28.00 32.12 -23.02
C SER A 714 -26.49 32.09 -22.70
N SER A 715 -25.79 33.19 -22.91
CA SER A 715 -24.37 33.35 -22.54
C SER A 715 -24.09 34.79 -22.19
N LEU A 716 -23.82 35.07 -20.92
CA LEU A 716 -23.46 36.42 -20.45
C LEU A 716 -21.98 36.76 -20.65
N VAL A 717 -21.12 35.76 -20.87
CA VAL A 717 -19.67 35.99 -21.04
C VAL A 717 -19.33 36.66 -22.38
N ASP A 718 -20.21 36.50 -23.37
CA ASP A 718 -20.05 37.05 -24.72
C ASP A 718 -20.66 38.45 -24.87
N GLU A 719 -21.32 38.95 -23.82
CA GLU A 719 -22.06 40.21 -23.87
C GLU A 719 -21.17 41.43 -23.64
N SER A 720 -21.46 42.49 -24.42
CA SER A 720 -20.67 43.73 -24.45
C SER A 720 -21.17 44.82 -23.48
N GLY A 721 -22.35 44.65 -22.89
CA GLY A 721 -22.91 45.59 -21.92
C GLY A 721 -22.09 45.62 -20.63
N PHE A 722 -21.70 46.80 -20.15
CA PHE A 722 -20.85 46.94 -18.96
C PHE A 722 -21.44 46.26 -17.72
N ASP A 723 -22.75 46.44 -17.50
CA ASP A 723 -23.51 45.78 -16.45
C ASP A 723 -23.61 44.27 -16.69
N LEU A 724 -24.00 43.81 -17.88
CA LEU A 724 -24.07 42.37 -18.19
C LEU A 724 -22.72 41.68 -18.00
N LYS A 725 -21.62 42.29 -18.44
CA LYS A 725 -20.25 41.79 -18.25
C LYS A 725 -19.84 41.76 -16.78
N HIS A 726 -20.32 42.70 -15.97
CA HIS A 726 -20.12 42.64 -14.52
C HIS A 726 -20.91 41.48 -13.90
N MET A 727 -22.15 41.26 -14.33
CA MET A 727 -23.00 40.15 -13.90
C MET A 727 -22.43 38.79 -14.32
N ALA A 728 -21.75 38.71 -15.47
CA ALA A 728 -21.10 37.51 -16.00
C ALA A 728 -20.02 36.91 -15.09
N LYS A 729 -19.57 37.66 -14.07
CA LYS A 729 -18.65 37.16 -13.03
C LYS A 729 -19.30 36.13 -12.11
N ALA A 730 -20.63 36.13 -11.99
CA ALA A 730 -21.37 35.25 -11.09
C ALA A 730 -22.49 34.45 -11.81
N TYR A 731 -22.98 34.94 -12.94
CA TYR A 731 -24.08 34.33 -13.68
C TYR A 731 -23.66 33.97 -15.10
N ARG A 732 -24.29 32.95 -15.69
CA ARG A 732 -24.02 32.47 -17.05
C ARG A 732 -25.13 32.84 -18.02
N SER A 733 -26.37 32.94 -17.57
CA SER A 733 -27.53 33.29 -18.40
C SER A 733 -28.48 34.24 -17.66
N SER A 734 -29.36 34.92 -18.41
CA SER A 734 -30.39 35.80 -17.84
C SER A 734 -31.60 35.97 -18.74
N VAL A 735 -32.73 36.37 -18.13
CA VAL A 735 -33.95 36.82 -18.81
C VAL A 735 -34.36 38.17 -18.25
N HIS A 736 -34.69 39.10 -19.14
CA HIS A 736 -35.09 40.46 -18.80
C HIS A 736 -36.48 40.73 -19.35
N VAL A 737 -37.45 40.95 -18.47
CA VAL A 737 -38.85 41.19 -18.84
C VAL A 737 -39.19 42.67 -18.63
N PRO A 738 -39.46 43.44 -19.70
CA PRO A 738 -39.91 44.82 -19.59
C PRO A 738 -41.34 44.88 -19.05
N VAL A 739 -41.57 45.72 -18.04
CA VAL A 739 -42.88 45.88 -17.36
C VAL A 739 -43.12 47.36 -17.00
N LYS A 740 -44.35 47.67 -16.56
CA LYS A 740 -44.68 48.94 -15.91
C LYS A 740 -45.14 48.66 -14.50
N ILE A 741 -44.49 49.30 -13.52
CA ILE A 741 -44.89 49.24 -12.11
C ILE A 741 -45.48 50.62 -11.79
N GLY A 742 -46.81 50.66 -11.63
CA GLY A 742 -47.55 51.92 -11.73
C GLY A 742 -47.31 52.62 -13.08
N GLU A 743 -46.86 53.88 -13.04
CA GLU A 743 -46.48 54.63 -14.25
C GLU A 743 -44.99 54.52 -14.62
N THR A 744 -44.18 53.80 -13.84
CA THR A 744 -42.71 53.77 -14.00
C THR A 744 -42.27 52.62 -14.91
N PRO A 745 -41.63 52.91 -16.06
CA PRO A 745 -41.00 51.88 -16.88
C PRO A 745 -39.90 51.15 -16.10
N SER A 746 -40.00 49.82 -16.05
CA SER A 746 -39.12 48.96 -15.27
C SER A 746 -38.79 47.67 -16.02
N THR A 747 -37.79 46.92 -15.53
CA THR A 747 -37.52 45.53 -15.95
C THR A 747 -37.42 44.64 -14.74
N ILE A 748 -37.98 43.44 -14.85
CA ILE A 748 -37.78 42.35 -13.89
C ILE A 748 -36.77 41.40 -14.51
N ASN A 749 -35.68 41.17 -13.80
CA ASN A 749 -34.47 40.53 -14.32
C ASN A 749 -34.22 39.25 -13.54
N PHE A 750 -34.15 38.13 -14.24
CA PHE A 750 -33.95 36.79 -13.72
C PHE A 750 -32.57 36.30 -14.15
N TRP A 751 -31.80 35.72 -13.22
CA TRP A 751 -30.41 35.33 -13.45
C TRP A 751 -30.17 33.90 -12.99
N SER A 752 -29.31 33.19 -13.72
CA SER A 752 -28.88 31.85 -13.38
C SER A 752 -27.38 31.67 -13.55
N ALA A 753 -26.80 30.83 -12.71
CA ALA A 753 -25.44 30.32 -12.83
C ALA A 753 -25.33 29.19 -13.86
N GLU A 754 -26.45 28.63 -14.35
CA GLU A 754 -26.47 27.66 -15.45
C GLU A 754 -26.60 28.38 -16.81
N SER A 755 -25.92 27.88 -17.84
CA SER A 755 -25.88 28.48 -19.18
C SER A 755 -27.14 28.22 -20.00
N ASP A 756 -27.85 27.13 -19.72
CA ASP A 756 -29.06 26.69 -20.43
C ASP A 756 -30.37 26.95 -19.65
N ALA A 757 -30.31 27.77 -18.59
CA ALA A 757 -31.35 27.88 -17.56
C ALA A 757 -32.76 28.29 -18.04
N PHE A 758 -32.87 28.88 -19.23
CA PHE A 758 -34.09 29.52 -19.70
C PHE A 758 -34.59 28.96 -21.03
N PRO A 759 -35.03 27.68 -21.08
CA PRO A 759 -35.77 27.16 -22.22
C PRO A 759 -37.15 27.85 -22.34
N GLU A 760 -37.83 27.66 -23.48
CA GLU A 760 -39.08 28.36 -23.82
C GLU A 760 -40.16 28.24 -22.73
N GLU A 761 -40.27 27.06 -22.11
CA GLU A 761 -41.24 26.78 -21.05
C GLU A 761 -40.92 27.56 -19.77
N ALA A 762 -39.63 27.73 -19.44
CA ALA A 762 -39.20 28.54 -18.30
C ALA A 762 -39.51 30.02 -18.55
N VAL A 763 -39.25 30.52 -19.77
CA VAL A 763 -39.54 31.90 -20.17
C VAL A 763 -41.04 32.20 -20.05
N ALA A 764 -41.91 31.28 -20.48
CA ALA A 764 -43.36 31.44 -20.38
C ALA A 764 -43.86 31.52 -18.92
N LEU A 765 -43.21 30.83 -17.98
CA LEU A 765 -43.51 30.97 -16.54
C LEU A 765 -42.97 32.29 -15.99
N ILE A 766 -41.75 32.68 -16.39
CA ILE A 766 -41.11 33.93 -16.00
C ILE A 766 -41.95 35.15 -16.43
N GLU A 767 -42.52 35.14 -17.63
CA GLU A 767 -43.42 36.21 -18.08
C GLU A 767 -44.65 36.36 -17.18
N LYS A 768 -45.26 35.25 -16.75
CA LYS A 768 -46.41 35.26 -15.84
C LYS A 768 -46.03 35.79 -14.45
N ILE A 769 -44.88 35.35 -13.93
CA ILE A 769 -44.33 35.81 -12.65
C ILE A 769 -44.05 37.32 -12.72
N ALA A 770 -43.39 37.78 -13.80
CA ALA A 770 -43.07 39.19 -13.99
C ALA A 770 -44.33 40.06 -14.13
N ALA A 771 -45.36 39.58 -14.84
CA ALA A 771 -46.63 40.28 -14.93
C ALA A 771 -47.36 40.36 -13.57
N ALA A 772 -47.29 39.30 -12.75
CA ALA A 772 -47.86 39.31 -11.41
C ALA A 772 -47.10 40.24 -10.45
N LEU A 773 -45.77 40.22 -10.50
CA LEU A 773 -44.91 41.15 -9.73
C LEU A 773 -45.11 42.62 -10.11
N ALA A 774 -45.59 42.91 -11.33
CA ALA A 774 -45.74 44.28 -11.82
C ALA A 774 -47.10 44.91 -11.53
N LYS A 775 -48.12 44.10 -11.25
CA LYS A 775 -49.41 44.55 -10.75
C LYS A 775 -49.26 45.00 -9.30
#